data_AF-A0A7H8XT24-F1
#
_entry.id   AF-A0A7H8XT24-F1
#
_cell.length_a   1.000
_cell.length_b   1.000
_cell.length_c   1.000
_cell.angle_alpha   90.00
_cell.angle_beta   90.00
_cell.angle_gamma   90.00
#
_symmetry.space_group_name_H-M   'P 1'
#
loop_
_entity.id
_entity.type
_entity.pdbx_description
1 polymer ?
#
loop_
_entity_poly.entity_id
_entity_poly.type
_entity_poly.pdbx_seq_one_letter_code
_entity_poly.pdbx_strand_id
1 'polypeptide(L)'
;MTDRATAVAAALPEPVRAVLLAAAQVVSRRAAEQIVPERVVAEPAGVTELLRLVECSAGLRAAVRASLPVGPVDGLAAQLTAADPGTAARGALAVRRLLDDARRGVRREARQAARAERPDLDQRKGDREARRLAEARAARDRARAAAAHAEAEAAALRARLADLTEDVATLTGRAEAAEARLVVARRATNDPTLLAAALAAALAPAPVAGRAVDQRGVGPGEPQRVDPARGVTSVMRDPDRWAAAARTAGLPADQVRTVDAWLPVLLGAYAAPPRPVSRTVDLGLRVDVLGGGQEIGASCVLVTAGGVRLLVDAGSRPGGTDAGSLAPPRIAEALADRIDAVVVTHAHNDHAGWVPALLRQQPHVPVLATEATAALLATMWHDTAKVLTRRGAAGVEGASVTAPAYTHDDVRHALSRLTTTAYGQRRRVGVLDVELFPAGHIVGAAGVVVHAGDRRVVVSGDVSRSGQLTVGGVVVPESARGADLLLLESTYAGAGRLTPRDAAIARFVADVAAVTSGGGRVLIPAFALGRAQEAALVLAEHLPDVDVVIDGLARDVATVYEQFPGPEGAPLRIFGARVRAVPPGGTRAELARLRTGVVIATSGMLTAGPALTWARELLPDASAGLMVVGYQDEDSPGGRLLALADAGGGRFELPGSGDDQPATVEVAAHIGRYGLGAHASADELVTIAADIGAAEVMLVHGEPRGQAAFAARLRLRGQATVRAGAWRPPESVASC
;
A
#
# COMPACT_ATOMS: atom_id res chain seq x y z
N MET A 1 -54.38 -1.11 -52.98
CA MET A 1 -54.74 -2.49 -53.42
C MET A 1 -55.78 -2.50 -54.54
N THR A 2 -56.70 -1.53 -54.57
CA THR A 2 -57.73 -1.34 -55.61
C THR A 2 -57.19 -1.27 -57.04
N ASP A 3 -56.06 -0.58 -57.25
CA ASP A 3 -55.49 -0.35 -58.60
C ASP A 3 -54.89 -1.61 -59.28
N ARG A 4 -54.45 -2.60 -58.48
CA ARG A 4 -53.88 -3.86 -59.00
C ARG A 4 -54.95 -4.90 -59.32
N ALA A 5 -56.10 -4.83 -58.67
CA ALA A 5 -57.21 -5.75 -58.90
C ALA A 5 -57.90 -5.43 -60.24
N THR A 6 -58.04 -4.15 -60.56
CA THR A 6 -58.56 -3.64 -61.84
C THR A 6 -57.65 -3.97 -63.02
N ALA A 7 -56.33 -3.89 -62.86
CA ALA A 7 -55.36 -4.25 -63.89
C ALA A 7 -55.47 -5.73 -64.34
N VAL A 8 -55.83 -6.63 -63.42
CA VAL A 8 -56.01 -8.07 -63.70
C VAL A 8 -57.23 -8.34 -64.56
N ALA A 9 -58.35 -7.65 -64.31
CA ALA A 9 -59.56 -7.80 -65.12
C ALA A 9 -59.43 -7.13 -66.50
N ALA A 10 -58.64 -6.06 -66.58
CA ALA A 10 -58.32 -5.38 -67.84
C ALA A 10 -57.49 -6.24 -68.82
N ALA A 11 -56.76 -7.25 -68.31
CA ALA A 11 -55.96 -8.19 -69.11
C ALA A 11 -56.80 -9.23 -69.87
N LEU A 12 -58.13 -9.28 -69.67
CA LEU A 12 -59.01 -10.13 -70.46
C LEU A 12 -59.16 -9.61 -71.90
N PRO A 13 -59.28 -10.51 -72.90
CA PRO A 13 -59.55 -10.10 -74.28
C PRO A 13 -60.82 -9.26 -74.39
N GLU A 14 -60.81 -8.22 -75.23
CA GLU A 14 -61.94 -7.31 -75.44
C GLU A 14 -63.28 -8.03 -75.70
N PRO A 15 -63.33 -9.09 -76.54
CA PRO A 15 -64.60 -9.80 -76.79
C PRO A 15 -65.17 -10.47 -75.54
N VAL A 16 -64.30 -10.96 -74.64
CA VAL A 16 -64.71 -11.57 -73.36
C VAL A 16 -65.21 -10.51 -72.39
N ARG A 17 -64.52 -9.36 -72.33
CA ARG A 17 -64.94 -8.22 -71.50
C ARG A 17 -66.29 -7.66 -71.96
N ALA A 18 -66.54 -7.56 -73.26
CA ALA A 18 -67.82 -7.15 -73.81
C ALA A 18 -68.97 -8.10 -73.40
N VAL A 19 -68.74 -9.42 -73.43
CA VAL A 19 -69.71 -10.42 -72.95
C VAL A 19 -69.98 -10.26 -71.46
N LEU A 20 -68.94 -10.07 -70.64
CA LEU A 20 -69.09 -9.88 -69.19
C LEU A 20 -69.81 -8.57 -68.85
N LEU A 21 -69.55 -7.50 -69.60
CA LEU A 21 -70.23 -6.21 -69.43
C LEU A 21 -71.71 -6.31 -69.81
N ALA A 22 -72.03 -6.97 -70.92
CA ALA A 22 -73.39 -7.27 -71.30
C ALA A 22 -74.09 -8.15 -70.24
N ALA A 23 -73.40 -9.13 -69.67
CA ALA A 23 -73.92 -9.94 -68.56
C ALA A 23 -74.20 -9.08 -67.31
N ALA A 24 -73.28 -8.20 -66.93
CA ALA A 24 -73.45 -7.29 -65.80
C ALA A 24 -74.62 -6.32 -66.01
N GLN A 25 -74.81 -5.80 -67.23
CA GLN A 25 -75.93 -4.93 -67.59
C GLN A 25 -77.28 -5.67 -67.56
N VAL A 26 -77.33 -6.92 -68.02
CA VAL A 26 -78.55 -7.75 -67.96
C VAL A 26 -78.90 -8.07 -66.50
N VAL A 27 -77.91 -8.38 -65.67
CA VAL A 27 -78.12 -8.64 -64.23
C VAL A 27 -78.53 -7.36 -63.50
N SER A 28 -77.87 -6.22 -63.78
CA SER A 28 -78.19 -4.91 -63.18
C SER A 28 -79.63 -4.47 -63.46
N ARG A 29 -80.13 -4.63 -64.70
CA ARG A 29 -81.53 -4.33 -65.06
C ARG A 29 -82.57 -5.17 -64.31
N ARG A 30 -82.17 -6.30 -63.73
CA ARG A 30 -83.04 -7.22 -62.97
C ARG A 30 -82.81 -7.17 -61.46
N ALA A 31 -81.80 -6.41 -61.01
CA ALA A 31 -81.49 -6.27 -59.60
C ALA A 31 -82.33 -5.14 -58.98
N ALA A 32 -82.75 -5.32 -57.72
CA ALA A 32 -83.45 -4.28 -56.96
C ALA A 32 -82.52 -3.18 -56.43
N GLU A 33 -81.20 -3.38 -56.51
CA GLU A 33 -80.15 -2.47 -56.04
C GLU A 33 -79.36 -1.86 -57.20
N GLN A 34 -78.76 -0.69 -56.97
CA GLN A 34 -77.99 0.04 -57.98
C GLN A 34 -76.62 -0.60 -58.23
N ILE A 35 -76.57 -1.55 -59.18
CA ILE A 35 -75.32 -2.16 -59.64
C ILE A 35 -74.74 -1.34 -60.81
N VAL A 36 -73.48 -0.91 -60.69
CA VAL A 36 -72.71 -0.25 -61.76
C VAL A 36 -71.95 -1.31 -62.56
N PRO A 37 -72.39 -1.68 -63.79
CA PRO A 37 -71.85 -2.82 -64.54
C PRO A 37 -70.34 -2.75 -64.80
N GLU A 38 -69.82 -1.56 -65.10
CA GLU A 38 -68.42 -1.32 -65.41
C GLU A 38 -67.53 -1.65 -64.21
N ARG A 39 -67.99 -1.33 -62.99
CA ARG A 39 -67.27 -1.63 -61.76
C ARG A 39 -67.24 -3.13 -61.46
N VAL A 40 -68.33 -3.85 -61.73
CA VAL A 40 -68.40 -5.30 -61.53
C VAL A 40 -67.44 -6.03 -62.45
N VAL A 41 -67.31 -5.60 -63.71
CA VAL A 41 -66.38 -6.19 -64.67
C VAL A 41 -64.94 -5.78 -64.41
N ALA A 42 -64.71 -4.61 -63.80
CA ALA A 42 -63.37 -4.18 -63.39
C ALA A 42 -62.85 -4.94 -62.16
N GLU A 43 -63.72 -5.52 -61.33
CA GLU A 43 -63.33 -6.23 -60.13
C GLU A 43 -63.25 -7.77 -60.36
N PRO A 44 -62.12 -8.44 -60.04
CA PRO A 44 -61.99 -9.88 -60.29
C PRO A 44 -63.00 -10.77 -59.57
N ALA A 45 -63.51 -10.33 -58.41
CA ALA A 45 -64.59 -11.02 -57.70
C ALA A 45 -65.92 -10.91 -58.46
N GLY A 46 -66.23 -9.71 -58.98
CA GLY A 46 -67.39 -9.47 -59.83
C GLY A 46 -67.34 -10.29 -61.13
N VAL A 47 -66.19 -10.35 -61.80
CA VAL A 47 -66.01 -11.21 -62.98
C VAL A 47 -66.20 -12.69 -62.65
N THR A 48 -65.68 -13.16 -61.50
CA THR A 48 -65.85 -14.56 -61.07
C THR A 48 -67.32 -14.91 -60.87
N GLU A 49 -68.08 -14.00 -60.26
CA GLU A 49 -69.50 -14.19 -60.01
C GLU A 49 -70.32 -14.12 -61.31
N LEU A 50 -69.99 -13.20 -62.22
CA LEU A 50 -70.60 -13.13 -63.54
C LEU A 50 -70.35 -14.41 -64.36
N LEU A 51 -69.13 -14.96 -64.32
CA LEU A 51 -68.83 -16.23 -64.98
C LEU A 51 -69.67 -17.37 -64.40
N ARG A 52 -69.84 -17.44 -63.08
CA ARG A 52 -70.72 -18.41 -62.42
C ARG A 52 -72.18 -18.26 -62.88
N LEU A 53 -72.68 -17.04 -62.97
CA LEU A 53 -74.05 -16.77 -63.42
C LEU A 53 -74.25 -17.13 -64.90
N VAL A 54 -73.28 -16.83 -65.75
CA VAL A 54 -73.26 -17.19 -67.18
C VAL A 54 -73.19 -18.70 -67.36
N GLU A 55 -72.41 -19.42 -66.54
CA GLU A 55 -72.36 -20.89 -66.51
C GLU A 55 -73.74 -21.50 -66.18
N CYS A 56 -74.40 -20.99 -65.13
CA CYS A 56 -75.60 -21.62 -64.58
C CYS A 56 -76.92 -21.21 -65.25
N SER A 57 -76.98 -20.08 -65.97
CA SER A 57 -78.25 -19.54 -66.49
C SER A 57 -78.30 -19.46 -68.01
N ALA A 58 -79.04 -20.39 -68.63
CA ALA A 58 -79.31 -20.37 -70.07
C ALA A 58 -80.06 -19.11 -70.51
N GLY A 59 -81.00 -18.63 -69.67
CA GLY A 59 -81.74 -17.39 -69.93
C GLY A 59 -80.85 -16.14 -69.88
N LEU A 60 -79.84 -16.12 -69.01
CA LEU A 60 -78.84 -15.03 -68.99
C LEU A 60 -77.96 -15.08 -70.24
N ARG A 61 -77.48 -16.27 -70.65
CA ARG A 61 -76.68 -16.42 -71.88
C ARG A 61 -77.41 -15.95 -73.13
N ALA A 62 -78.69 -16.29 -73.27
CA ALA A 62 -79.53 -15.86 -74.38
C ALA A 62 -79.72 -14.33 -74.39
N ALA A 63 -80.00 -13.72 -73.23
CA ALA A 63 -80.17 -12.28 -73.10
C ALA A 63 -78.87 -11.50 -73.36
N VAL A 64 -77.73 -12.04 -72.93
CA VAL A 64 -76.40 -11.48 -73.22
C VAL A 64 -76.10 -11.58 -74.71
N ARG A 65 -76.36 -12.73 -75.35
CA ARG A 65 -76.16 -12.90 -76.80
C ARG A 65 -77.00 -11.93 -77.62
N ALA A 66 -78.24 -11.67 -77.21
CA ALA A 66 -79.13 -10.71 -77.86
C ALA A 66 -78.70 -9.25 -77.67
N SER A 67 -77.90 -8.97 -76.63
CA SER A 67 -77.40 -7.61 -76.33
C SER A 67 -76.05 -7.30 -76.98
N LEU A 68 -75.43 -8.28 -77.66
CA LEU A 68 -74.17 -8.10 -78.40
C LEU A 68 -74.46 -7.69 -79.85
N PRO A 69 -73.58 -6.91 -80.51
CA PRO A 69 -73.77 -6.50 -81.90
C PRO A 69 -73.88 -7.69 -82.87
N VAL A 70 -74.69 -7.54 -83.92
CA VAL A 70 -74.98 -8.61 -84.90
C VAL A 70 -73.74 -8.89 -85.76
N GLY A 71 -73.05 -10.00 -85.47
CA GLY A 71 -71.85 -10.49 -86.16
C GLY A 71 -71.33 -11.80 -85.53
N PRO A 72 -70.35 -12.49 -86.14
CA PRO A 72 -69.77 -13.69 -85.55
C PRO A 72 -69.05 -13.32 -84.24
N VAL A 73 -69.48 -13.96 -83.16
CA VAL A 73 -68.75 -13.95 -81.89
C VAL A 73 -67.88 -15.18 -81.90
N ASP A 74 -66.56 -14.99 -81.94
CA ASP A 74 -65.59 -16.09 -82.07
C ASP A 74 -64.84 -16.36 -80.75
N GLY A 75 -64.26 -17.56 -80.63
CA GLY A 75 -63.41 -17.95 -79.52
C GLY A 75 -64.13 -18.04 -78.16
N LEU A 76 -63.50 -17.52 -77.10
CA LEU A 76 -63.99 -17.64 -75.73
C LEU A 76 -65.32 -16.91 -75.49
N ALA A 77 -65.55 -15.79 -76.17
CA ALA A 77 -66.82 -15.05 -76.11
C ALA A 77 -67.99 -15.87 -76.71
N ALA A 78 -67.72 -16.65 -77.76
CA ALA A 78 -68.68 -17.57 -78.36
C ALA A 78 -69.06 -18.67 -77.38
N GLN A 79 -68.04 -19.24 -76.72
CA GLN A 79 -68.23 -20.30 -75.74
C GLN A 79 -69.04 -19.82 -74.54
N LEU A 80 -68.72 -18.64 -73.97
CA LEU A 80 -69.44 -18.05 -72.84
C LEU A 80 -70.94 -17.82 -73.11
N THR A 81 -71.31 -17.54 -74.37
CA THR A 81 -72.72 -17.29 -74.76
C THR A 81 -73.41 -18.50 -75.40
N ALA A 82 -72.75 -19.67 -75.42
CA ALA A 82 -73.29 -20.88 -76.03
C ALA A 82 -74.58 -21.37 -75.33
N ALA A 83 -75.54 -21.87 -76.11
CA ALA A 83 -76.76 -22.46 -75.56
C ALA A 83 -76.44 -23.71 -74.70
N ASP A 84 -75.52 -24.55 -75.18
CA ASP A 84 -75.02 -25.73 -74.47
C ASP A 84 -74.26 -25.34 -73.17
N PRO A 85 -74.74 -25.78 -71.99
CA PRO A 85 -74.10 -25.48 -70.72
C PRO A 85 -72.65 -25.99 -70.62
N GLY A 86 -72.34 -27.13 -71.24
CA GLY A 86 -70.99 -27.72 -71.20
C GLY A 86 -69.96 -26.85 -71.92
N THR A 87 -70.34 -26.26 -73.05
CA THR A 87 -69.52 -25.34 -73.84
C THR A 87 -69.33 -24.01 -73.11
N ALA A 88 -70.37 -23.47 -72.46
CA ALA A 88 -70.26 -22.28 -71.62
C ALA A 88 -69.34 -22.49 -70.42
N ALA A 89 -69.42 -23.65 -69.76
CA ALA A 89 -68.54 -23.99 -68.65
C ALA A 89 -67.07 -24.09 -69.05
N ARG A 90 -66.76 -24.66 -70.23
CA ARG A 90 -65.39 -24.68 -70.77
C ARG A 90 -64.87 -23.28 -71.08
N GLY A 91 -65.70 -22.43 -71.68
CA GLY A 91 -65.35 -21.04 -71.95
C GLY A 91 -65.06 -20.25 -70.66
N ALA A 92 -65.90 -20.42 -69.64
CA ALA A 92 -65.72 -19.76 -68.36
C ALA A 92 -64.49 -20.27 -67.59
N LEU A 93 -64.19 -21.58 -67.64
CA LEU A 93 -62.96 -22.14 -67.08
C LEU A 93 -61.71 -21.56 -67.75
N ALA A 94 -61.71 -21.41 -69.08
CA ALA A 94 -60.60 -20.80 -69.79
C ALA A 94 -60.40 -19.31 -69.42
N VAL A 95 -61.49 -18.57 -69.21
CA VAL A 95 -61.42 -17.17 -68.74
C VAL A 95 -60.89 -17.10 -67.30
N ARG A 96 -61.29 -18.02 -66.41
CA ARG A 96 -60.72 -18.13 -65.05
C ARG A 96 -59.21 -18.40 -65.10
N ARG A 97 -58.74 -19.26 -66.01
CA ARG A 97 -57.30 -19.51 -66.21
C ARG A 97 -56.55 -18.26 -66.65
N LEU A 98 -57.10 -17.48 -67.58
CA LEU A 98 -56.52 -16.21 -68.02
C LEU A 98 -56.42 -15.18 -66.88
N LEU A 99 -57.44 -15.09 -66.03
CA LEU A 99 -57.41 -14.24 -64.84
C LEU A 99 -56.33 -14.68 -63.85
N ASP A 100 -56.17 -15.99 -63.64
CA ASP A 100 -55.14 -16.52 -62.76
C ASP A 100 -53.73 -16.30 -63.32
N ASP A 101 -53.54 -16.39 -64.63
CA ASP A 101 -52.27 -16.05 -65.29
C ASP A 101 -51.95 -14.56 -65.20
N ALA A 102 -52.93 -13.68 -65.41
CA ALA A 102 -52.77 -12.24 -65.20
C ALA A 102 -52.41 -11.91 -63.73
N ARG A 103 -53.08 -12.56 -62.76
CA ARG A 103 -52.74 -12.44 -61.33
C ARG A 103 -51.30 -12.90 -61.05
N ARG A 104 -50.87 -14.01 -61.66
CA ARG A 104 -49.49 -14.51 -61.53
C ARG A 104 -48.49 -13.52 -62.13
N GLY A 105 -48.79 -12.91 -63.27
CA GLY A 105 -47.99 -11.86 -63.91
C GLY A 105 -47.79 -10.64 -63.02
N VAL A 106 -48.89 -10.03 -62.55
CA VAL A 106 -48.85 -8.86 -61.64
C VAL A 106 -48.10 -9.16 -60.34
N ARG A 107 -48.22 -10.39 -59.81
CA ARG A 107 -47.45 -10.83 -58.63
C ARG A 107 -45.96 -10.98 -58.93
N ARG A 108 -45.59 -11.42 -60.13
CA ARG A 108 -44.17 -11.53 -60.56
C ARG A 108 -43.55 -10.15 -60.70
N GLU A 109 -44.23 -9.22 -61.37
CA GLU A 109 -43.78 -7.83 -61.51
C GLU A 109 -43.67 -7.12 -60.16
N ALA A 110 -44.66 -7.27 -59.27
CA ALA A 110 -44.59 -6.70 -57.93
C ALA A 110 -43.42 -7.28 -57.12
N ARG A 111 -43.10 -8.57 -57.28
CA ARG A 111 -41.93 -9.20 -56.64
C ARG A 111 -40.62 -8.71 -57.25
N GLN A 112 -40.59 -8.38 -58.53
CA GLN A 112 -39.40 -7.89 -59.22
C GLN A 112 -39.13 -6.42 -58.87
N ALA A 113 -40.16 -5.57 -58.83
CA ALA A 113 -40.07 -4.20 -58.32
C ALA A 113 -39.64 -4.18 -56.84
N ALA A 114 -40.24 -5.03 -55.99
CA ALA A 114 -39.84 -5.16 -54.59
C ALA A 114 -38.45 -5.79 -54.38
N ARG A 115 -37.84 -6.39 -55.42
CA ARG A 115 -36.44 -6.82 -55.39
C ARG A 115 -35.50 -5.69 -55.83
N ALA A 116 -35.92 -4.85 -56.78
CA ALA A 116 -35.16 -3.69 -57.24
C ALA A 116 -35.08 -2.57 -56.19
N GLU A 117 -36.09 -2.42 -55.33
CA GLU A 117 -36.08 -1.45 -54.20
C GLU A 117 -35.33 -1.95 -52.96
N ARG A 118 -34.79 -3.17 -52.95
CA ARG A 118 -34.04 -3.66 -51.79
C ARG A 118 -32.67 -2.98 -51.76
N PRO A 119 -32.30 -2.30 -50.66
CA PRO A 119 -30.93 -1.82 -50.49
C PRO A 119 -29.98 -3.01 -50.60
N ASP A 120 -28.84 -2.78 -51.25
CA ASP A 120 -27.85 -3.82 -51.52
C ASP A 120 -27.33 -4.43 -50.21
N LEU A 121 -26.78 -5.64 -50.30
CA LEU A 121 -26.30 -6.40 -49.14
C LEU A 121 -25.31 -5.60 -48.30
N ASP A 122 -24.44 -4.82 -48.94
CA ASP A 122 -23.45 -3.99 -48.26
C ASP A 122 -24.08 -2.82 -47.50
N GLN A 123 -25.12 -2.18 -48.04
CA GLN A 123 -25.87 -1.14 -47.30
C GLN A 123 -26.58 -1.73 -46.08
N ARG A 124 -27.21 -2.90 -46.22
CA ARG A 124 -27.87 -3.56 -45.07
C ARG A 124 -26.89 -4.01 -44.00
N LYS A 125 -25.69 -4.43 -44.41
CA LYS A 125 -24.60 -4.78 -43.51
C LYS A 125 -24.09 -3.54 -42.78
N GLY A 126 -23.85 -2.45 -43.52
CA GLY A 126 -23.47 -1.15 -42.96
C GLY A 126 -24.50 -0.61 -41.97
N ASP A 127 -25.79 -0.66 -42.28
CA ASP A 127 -26.86 -0.22 -41.38
C ASP A 127 -26.93 -1.05 -40.09
N ARG A 128 -26.72 -2.37 -40.20
CA ARG A 128 -26.68 -3.27 -39.03
C ARG A 128 -25.44 -3.01 -38.17
N GLU A 129 -24.29 -2.80 -38.79
CA GLU A 129 -23.05 -2.46 -38.11
C GLU A 129 -23.16 -1.08 -37.42
N ALA A 130 -23.76 -0.10 -38.08
CA ALA A 130 -24.03 1.22 -37.51
C ALA A 130 -24.97 1.16 -36.30
N ARG A 131 -26.05 0.36 -36.37
CA ARG A 131 -26.95 0.12 -35.23
C ARG A 131 -26.24 -0.59 -34.09
N ARG A 132 -25.48 -1.66 -34.36
CA ARG A 132 -24.68 -2.35 -33.35
C ARG A 132 -23.66 -1.44 -32.70
N LEU A 133 -23.01 -0.57 -33.47
CA LEU A 133 -22.07 0.42 -32.96
C LEU A 133 -22.76 1.46 -32.08
N ALA A 134 -23.94 1.94 -32.47
CA ALA A 134 -24.73 2.86 -31.67
C ALA A 134 -25.21 2.22 -30.35
N GLU A 135 -25.68 0.97 -30.40
CA GLU A 135 -26.06 0.19 -29.22
C GLU A 135 -24.87 -0.05 -28.29
N ALA A 136 -23.72 -0.42 -28.84
CA ALA A 136 -22.48 -0.62 -28.09
C ALA A 136 -21.98 0.68 -27.45
N ARG A 137 -22.05 1.82 -28.16
CA ARG A 137 -21.74 3.15 -27.60
C ARG A 137 -22.67 3.51 -26.46
N ALA A 138 -23.99 3.32 -26.64
CA ALA A 138 -24.96 3.58 -25.59
C ALA A 138 -24.77 2.67 -24.36
N ALA A 139 -24.41 1.39 -24.57
CA ALA A 139 -24.08 0.47 -23.49
C ALA A 139 -22.81 0.88 -22.75
N ARG A 140 -21.76 1.27 -23.47
CA ARG A 140 -20.52 1.81 -22.91
C ARG A 140 -20.79 3.08 -22.10
N ASP A 141 -21.61 3.99 -22.60
CA ASP A 141 -21.88 5.26 -21.93
C ASP A 141 -22.71 5.03 -20.65
N ARG A 142 -23.65 4.08 -20.66
CA ARG A 142 -24.34 3.62 -19.43
C ARG A 142 -23.37 2.98 -18.43
N ALA A 143 -22.46 2.13 -18.90
CA ALA A 143 -21.46 1.50 -18.03
C ALA A 143 -20.51 2.55 -17.42
N ARG A 144 -20.09 3.56 -18.20
CA ARG A 144 -19.27 4.69 -17.70
C ARG A 144 -20.01 5.52 -16.66
N ALA A 145 -21.30 5.79 -16.87
CA ALA A 145 -22.10 6.51 -15.89
C ALA A 145 -22.27 5.71 -14.58
N ALA A 146 -22.50 4.40 -14.68
CA ALA A 146 -22.57 3.51 -13.53
C ALA A 146 -21.22 3.42 -12.78
N ALA A 147 -20.11 3.33 -13.50
CA ALA A 147 -18.77 3.35 -12.92
C ALA A 147 -18.47 4.67 -12.19
N ALA A 148 -18.78 5.81 -12.82
CA ALA A 148 -18.60 7.12 -12.19
C ALA A 148 -19.46 7.28 -10.92
N HIS A 149 -20.68 6.73 -10.90
CA HIS A 149 -21.53 6.72 -9.71
C HIS A 149 -20.94 5.84 -8.60
N ALA A 150 -20.49 4.64 -8.94
CA ALA A 150 -19.84 3.73 -8.00
C ALA A 150 -18.52 4.31 -7.45
N GLU A 151 -17.75 5.01 -8.27
CA GLU A 151 -16.54 5.72 -7.85
C GLU A 151 -16.85 6.84 -6.85
N ALA A 152 -17.91 7.62 -7.11
CA ALA A 152 -18.36 8.67 -6.20
C ALA A 152 -18.87 8.10 -4.85
N GLU A 153 -19.64 7.00 -4.90
CA GLU A 153 -20.12 6.31 -3.70
C GLU A 153 -18.95 5.70 -2.91
N ALA A 154 -18.00 5.07 -3.59
CA ALA A 154 -16.78 4.56 -2.96
C ALA A 154 -15.93 5.67 -2.35
N ALA A 155 -15.82 6.84 -3.00
CA ALA A 155 -15.12 8.00 -2.44
C ALA A 155 -15.80 8.51 -1.15
N ALA A 156 -17.14 8.58 -1.14
CA ALA A 156 -17.90 8.96 0.04
C ALA A 156 -17.76 7.94 1.19
N LEU A 157 -17.80 6.65 0.88
CA LEU A 157 -17.58 5.58 1.87
C LEU A 157 -16.15 5.61 2.43
N ARG A 158 -15.14 5.86 1.61
CA ARG A 158 -13.75 6.03 2.06
C ARG A 158 -13.59 7.22 2.99
N ALA A 159 -14.21 8.36 2.68
CA ALA A 159 -14.19 9.53 3.57
C ALA A 159 -14.82 9.20 4.92
N ARG A 160 -15.98 8.55 4.93
CA ARG A 160 -16.66 8.14 6.17
C ARG A 160 -15.86 7.11 6.96
N LEU A 161 -15.18 6.18 6.29
CA LEU A 161 -14.29 5.21 6.92
C LEU A 161 -13.08 5.91 7.56
N ALA A 162 -12.53 6.95 6.93
CA ALA A 162 -11.43 7.75 7.47
C ALA A 162 -11.86 8.46 8.77
N ASP A 163 -13.03 9.12 8.76
CA ASP A 163 -13.58 9.77 9.96
C ASP A 163 -13.80 8.77 11.10
N LEU A 164 -14.43 7.62 10.82
CA LEU A 164 -14.63 6.54 11.81
C LEU A 164 -13.31 5.98 12.33
N THR A 165 -12.29 5.86 11.48
CA THR A 165 -10.96 5.38 11.87
C THR A 165 -10.28 6.38 12.80
N GLU A 166 -10.41 7.68 12.53
CA GLU A 166 -9.90 8.76 13.39
C GLU A 166 -10.62 8.78 14.75
N ASP A 167 -11.94 8.61 14.77
CA ASP A 167 -12.73 8.50 16.00
C ASP A 167 -12.30 7.29 16.84
N VAL A 168 -12.17 6.11 16.22
CA VAL A 168 -11.72 4.89 16.88
C VAL A 168 -10.28 5.04 17.38
N ALA A 169 -9.39 5.65 16.59
CA ALA A 169 -8.01 5.91 17.02
C ALA A 169 -7.96 6.88 18.21
N THR A 170 -8.81 7.90 18.21
CA THR A 170 -8.93 8.87 19.31
C THR A 170 -9.46 8.20 20.58
N LEU A 171 -10.52 7.39 20.46
CA LEU A 171 -11.11 6.66 21.58
C LEU A 171 -10.14 5.61 22.14
N THR A 172 -9.47 4.86 21.27
CA THR A 172 -8.44 3.89 21.65
C THR A 172 -7.27 4.58 22.34
N GLY A 173 -6.79 5.70 21.77
CA GLY A 173 -5.74 6.50 22.37
C GLY A 173 -6.11 7.06 23.75
N ARG A 174 -7.39 7.43 23.96
CA ARG A 174 -7.93 7.82 25.28
C ARG A 174 -8.03 6.64 26.24
N ALA A 175 -8.51 5.49 25.79
CA ALA A 175 -8.64 4.27 26.59
C ALA A 175 -7.28 3.76 27.06
N GLU A 176 -6.31 3.67 26.15
CA GLU A 176 -4.92 3.29 26.47
C GLU A 176 -4.22 4.33 27.34
N ALA A 177 -4.49 5.63 27.16
CA ALA A 177 -3.96 6.65 28.06
C ALA A 177 -4.56 6.52 29.47
N ALA A 178 -5.85 6.19 29.57
CA ALA A 178 -6.50 5.88 30.83
C ALA A 178 -5.92 4.61 31.47
N GLU A 179 -5.67 3.56 30.67
CA GLU A 179 -5.05 2.32 31.11
C GLU A 179 -3.60 2.51 31.51
N ALA A 180 -2.81 3.28 30.77
CA ALA A 180 -1.44 3.64 31.13
C ALA A 180 -1.41 4.45 32.44
N ARG A 181 -2.32 5.41 32.62
CA ARG A 181 -2.51 6.11 33.91
C ARG A 181 -2.92 5.14 35.01
N LEU A 182 -3.75 4.15 34.72
CA LEU A 182 -4.16 3.11 35.67
C LEU A 182 -2.98 2.18 36.01
N VAL A 183 -2.13 1.83 35.05
CA VAL A 183 -0.93 0.99 35.23
C VAL A 183 0.14 1.75 35.99
N VAL A 184 0.37 3.03 35.68
CA VAL A 184 1.26 3.91 36.46
C VAL A 184 0.71 4.12 37.86
N ALA A 185 -0.60 4.34 38.02
CA ALA A 185 -1.23 4.45 39.33
C ALA A 185 -1.17 3.13 40.11
N ARG A 186 -1.37 1.97 39.46
CA ARG A 186 -1.24 0.62 40.04
C ARG A 186 0.20 0.27 40.39
N ARG A 187 1.16 0.67 39.54
CA ARG A 187 2.60 0.55 39.84
C ARG A 187 2.97 1.50 40.98
N ALA A 188 2.49 2.74 41.01
CA ALA A 188 2.72 3.65 42.12
C ALA A 188 2.07 3.19 43.44
N THR A 189 0.97 2.43 43.39
CA THR A 189 0.35 1.82 44.59
C THR A 189 0.99 0.48 45.01
N ASN A 190 1.68 -0.22 44.10
CA ASN A 190 2.33 -1.51 44.37
C ASN A 190 3.88 -1.46 44.36
N ASP A 191 4.49 -0.32 44.05
CA ASP A 191 5.93 -0.10 44.10
C ASP A 191 6.30 0.41 45.50
N PRO A 192 6.98 -0.40 46.32
CA PRO A 192 7.35 -0.03 47.67
C PRO A 192 8.24 1.23 47.72
N THR A 193 8.96 1.55 46.64
CA THR A 193 9.84 2.72 46.53
C THR A 193 9.05 4.01 46.31
N LEU A 194 8.03 3.98 45.42
CA LEU A 194 7.15 5.12 45.18
C LEU A 194 6.18 5.35 46.34
N LEU A 195 5.69 4.27 46.96
CA LEU A 195 4.90 4.35 48.19
C LEU A 195 5.73 4.97 49.33
N ALA A 196 6.99 4.55 49.48
CA ALA A 196 7.93 5.13 50.44
C ALA A 196 8.26 6.60 50.12
N ALA A 197 8.38 6.98 48.84
CA ALA A 197 8.60 8.37 48.43
C ALA A 197 7.37 9.26 48.68
N ALA A 198 6.16 8.75 48.44
CA ALA A 198 4.91 9.45 48.73
C ALA A 198 4.69 9.62 50.25
N LEU A 199 4.99 8.59 51.04
CA LEU A 199 5.07 8.68 52.50
C LEU A 199 6.13 9.72 52.91
N ALA A 200 7.35 9.65 52.39
CA ALA A 200 8.43 10.61 52.70
C ALA A 200 8.02 12.06 52.38
N ALA A 201 7.32 12.30 51.27
CA ALA A 201 6.80 13.62 50.90
C ALA A 201 5.67 14.10 51.83
N ALA A 202 4.78 13.20 52.27
CA ALA A 202 3.75 13.52 53.27
C ALA A 202 4.34 13.78 54.67
N LEU A 203 5.55 13.26 54.94
CA LEU A 203 6.30 13.39 56.18
C LEU A 203 7.32 14.54 56.19
N ALA A 204 7.57 15.17 55.05
CA ALA A 204 8.36 16.39 55.00
C ALA A 204 7.64 17.51 55.78
N PRO A 205 8.34 18.26 56.66
CA PRO A 205 7.74 19.42 57.30
C PRO A 205 7.33 20.43 56.23
N ALA A 206 6.14 21.02 56.38
CA ALA A 206 5.75 22.15 55.54
C ALA A 206 6.82 23.26 55.67
N PRO A 207 7.18 23.96 54.58
CA PRO A 207 8.15 25.03 54.66
C PRO A 207 7.65 26.06 55.68
N VAL A 208 8.41 26.24 56.77
CA VAL A 208 8.17 27.33 57.71
C VAL A 208 8.48 28.62 56.95
N ALA A 209 7.45 29.37 56.61
CA ALA A 209 7.60 30.72 56.09
C ALA A 209 8.33 31.56 57.15
N GLY A 210 9.55 31.99 56.83
CA GLY A 210 10.37 32.84 57.69
C GLY A 210 11.39 32.07 58.53
N ARG A 211 12.57 31.82 57.96
CA ARG A 211 13.81 31.73 58.75
C ARG A 211 14.77 32.81 58.28
N ALA A 212 15.23 33.59 59.25
CA ALA A 212 16.11 34.73 59.08
C ALA A 212 17.40 34.34 58.36
N VAL A 213 17.71 35.08 57.29
CA VAL A 213 19.03 35.10 56.66
C VAL A 213 20.01 35.70 57.67
N ASP A 214 21.07 34.97 58.04
CA ASP A 214 22.18 35.53 58.81
C ASP A 214 22.87 36.59 57.95
N GLN A 215 22.57 37.86 58.20
CA GLN A 215 23.17 39.02 57.51
C GLN A 215 24.48 39.46 58.17
N ARG A 216 25.35 38.52 58.56
CA ARG A 216 26.73 38.86 58.91
C ARG A 216 27.60 38.64 57.68
N GLY A 217 27.87 39.77 57.01
CA GLY A 217 28.37 39.83 55.65
C GLY A 217 29.83 39.43 55.44
N VAL A 218 30.15 39.23 54.16
CA VAL A 218 31.49 39.35 53.56
C VAL A 218 31.29 39.83 52.10
N GLY A 219 32.15 40.72 51.63
CA GLY A 219 31.98 41.55 50.42
C GLY A 219 32.05 40.84 49.05
N PRO A 220 32.03 41.61 47.95
CA PRO A 220 31.90 41.08 46.59
C PRO A 220 33.20 40.38 46.14
N GLY A 221 33.14 39.08 45.87
CA GLY A 221 34.21 38.34 45.18
C GLY A 221 34.65 37.00 45.79
N GLU A 222 34.19 36.61 46.99
CA GLU A 222 34.52 35.31 47.58
C GLU A 222 33.30 34.36 47.65
N PRO A 223 33.49 33.04 47.44
CA PRO A 223 32.39 32.08 47.51
C PRO A 223 31.88 31.93 48.96
N GLN A 224 30.55 31.98 49.12
CA GLN A 224 29.88 31.62 50.37
C GLN A 224 30.34 30.22 50.81
N ARG A 225 31.00 30.13 51.96
CA ARG A 225 31.19 28.86 52.65
C ARG A 225 29.87 28.47 53.31
N VAL A 226 29.08 27.67 52.61
CA VAL A 226 28.02 26.89 53.23
C VAL A 226 28.71 25.71 53.91
N ASP A 227 28.66 25.67 55.24
CA ASP A 227 29.10 24.52 56.03
C ASP A 227 28.18 23.32 55.73
N PRO A 228 28.66 22.26 55.06
CA PRO A 228 27.82 21.13 54.68
C PRO A 228 27.40 20.28 55.89
N ALA A 229 27.94 20.53 57.09
CA ALA A 229 27.61 19.77 58.29
C ALA A 229 26.42 20.31 59.09
N ARG A 230 25.83 21.45 58.72
CA ARG A 230 24.72 22.08 59.49
C ARG A 230 23.32 21.94 58.90
N GLY A 231 23.14 21.11 57.88
CA GLY A 231 21.90 20.98 57.12
C GLY A 231 21.13 19.66 57.25
N VAL A 232 21.48 18.75 58.16
CA VAL A 232 20.62 17.58 58.40
C VAL A 232 19.46 18.05 59.28
N THR A 233 18.38 18.49 58.65
CA THR A 233 17.07 18.53 59.31
C THR A 233 16.76 17.13 59.80
N SER A 234 16.97 16.89 61.09
CA SER A 234 16.40 15.73 61.78
C SER A 234 14.92 15.69 61.43
N VAL A 235 14.47 14.68 60.71
CA VAL A 235 13.05 14.44 60.43
C VAL A 235 12.35 14.44 61.78
N MET A 236 11.51 15.44 62.03
CA MET A 236 10.78 15.54 63.28
C MET A 236 9.83 14.33 63.35
N ARG A 237 10.05 13.45 64.33
CA ARG A 237 9.23 12.25 64.51
C ARG A 237 7.87 12.68 65.04
N ASP A 238 6.85 12.52 64.20
CA ASP A 238 5.45 12.77 64.55
C ASP A 238 4.66 11.46 64.33
N PRO A 239 4.60 10.60 65.37
CA PRO A 239 4.07 9.25 65.25
C PRO A 239 2.61 9.23 64.78
N ASP A 240 1.82 10.23 65.16
CA ASP A 240 0.41 10.34 64.82
C ASP A 240 0.22 10.69 63.33
N ARG A 241 1.06 11.60 62.83
CA ARG A 241 1.07 11.97 61.40
C ARG A 241 1.56 10.81 60.53
N TRP A 242 2.51 10.02 61.02
CA TRP A 242 3.03 8.84 60.33
C TRP A 242 2.01 7.72 60.27
N ALA A 243 1.31 7.45 61.37
CA ALA A 243 0.22 6.49 61.41
C ALA A 243 -0.96 6.92 60.53
N ALA A 244 -1.27 8.21 60.45
CA ALA A 244 -2.30 8.74 59.57
C ALA A 244 -1.93 8.58 58.09
N ALA A 245 -0.69 8.92 57.70
CA ALA A 245 -0.20 8.73 56.34
C ALA A 245 -0.18 7.25 55.93
N ALA A 246 0.24 6.36 56.83
CA ALA A 246 0.26 4.92 56.58
C ALA A 246 -1.14 4.32 56.36
N ARG A 247 -2.15 4.80 57.11
CA ARG A 247 -3.56 4.41 56.88
C ARG A 247 -4.08 4.89 55.53
N THR A 248 -3.78 6.13 55.16
CA THR A 248 -4.15 6.70 53.86
C THR A 248 -3.49 5.96 52.69
N ALA A 249 -2.28 5.43 52.91
CA ALA A 249 -1.54 4.60 51.96
C ALA A 249 -2.04 3.14 51.90
N GLY A 250 -3.05 2.75 52.69
CA GLY A 250 -3.66 1.41 52.65
C GLY A 250 -2.87 0.31 53.36
N LEU A 251 -1.94 0.67 54.27
CA LEU A 251 -1.15 -0.32 55.01
C LEU A 251 -2.02 -1.12 56.01
N PRO A 252 -1.74 -2.42 56.20
CA PRO A 252 -2.38 -3.25 57.22
C PRO A 252 -2.30 -2.65 58.63
N ALA A 253 -3.33 -2.87 59.45
CA ALA A 253 -3.47 -2.23 60.77
C ALA A 253 -2.32 -2.57 61.74
N ASP A 254 -1.70 -3.73 61.60
CA ASP A 254 -0.50 -4.15 62.34
C ASP A 254 0.77 -3.42 61.91
N GLN A 255 0.91 -3.07 60.63
CA GLN A 255 2.03 -2.29 60.11
C GLN A 255 1.89 -0.81 60.45
N VAL A 256 0.66 -0.27 60.44
CA VAL A 256 0.37 1.10 60.90
C VAL A 256 0.75 1.29 62.37
N ARG A 257 0.51 0.29 63.23
CA ARG A 257 0.86 0.34 64.67
C ARG A 257 2.36 0.39 64.93
N THR A 258 3.17 -0.13 64.02
CA THR A 258 4.63 -0.23 64.18
C THR A 258 5.39 0.75 63.29
N VAL A 259 4.69 1.63 62.56
CA VAL A 259 5.27 2.54 61.56
C VAL A 259 6.40 3.40 62.11
N ASP A 260 6.30 3.86 63.36
CA ASP A 260 7.32 4.68 64.02
C ASP A 260 8.63 3.91 64.29
N ALA A 261 8.57 2.58 64.38
CA ALA A 261 9.74 1.74 64.61
C ALA A 261 10.54 1.45 63.34
N TRP A 262 9.87 1.16 62.22
CA TRP A 262 10.53 0.70 60.99
C TRP A 262 10.71 1.80 59.94
N LEU A 263 9.80 2.78 59.86
CA LEU A 263 9.83 3.81 58.82
C LEU A 263 11.10 4.69 58.87
N PRO A 264 11.63 5.11 60.05
CA PRO A 264 12.89 5.85 60.12
C PRO A 264 14.09 5.07 59.57
N VAL A 265 14.12 3.76 59.82
CA VAL A 265 15.20 2.86 59.38
C VAL A 265 15.16 2.69 57.87
N LEU A 266 13.96 2.52 57.31
CA LEU A 266 13.72 2.45 55.87
C LEU A 266 14.07 3.76 55.16
N LEU A 267 13.63 4.91 55.68
CA LEU A 267 13.98 6.23 55.13
C LEU A 267 15.48 6.50 55.19
N GLY A 268 16.17 6.01 56.22
CA GLY A 268 17.63 6.09 56.34
C GLY A 268 18.37 5.18 55.34
N ALA A 269 17.80 4.04 54.98
CA ALA A 269 18.38 3.10 54.00
C ALA A 269 18.13 3.52 52.53
N TYR A 270 17.08 4.29 52.27
CA TYR A 270 16.70 4.79 50.94
C TYR A 270 16.99 6.29 50.72
N ALA A 271 17.69 6.94 51.65
CA ALA A 271 18.23 8.27 51.42
C ALA A 271 19.24 8.20 50.27
N ALA A 272 18.78 8.56 49.06
CA ALA A 272 19.67 8.71 47.92
C ALA A 272 20.85 9.60 48.36
N PRO A 273 22.11 9.24 48.06
CA PRO A 273 23.22 10.13 48.30
C PRO A 273 22.88 11.49 47.67
N PRO A 274 23.20 12.63 48.32
CA PRO A 274 22.98 13.93 47.72
C PRO A 274 23.60 13.89 46.33
N ARG A 275 22.81 14.21 45.29
CA ARG A 275 23.34 14.38 43.94
C ARG A 275 24.55 15.30 44.09
N PRO A 276 25.76 14.89 43.66
CA PRO A 276 26.89 15.79 43.70
C PRO A 276 26.45 17.05 42.98
N VAL A 277 26.69 18.20 43.59
CA VAL A 277 26.45 19.50 42.95
C VAL A 277 27.42 19.54 41.77
N SER A 278 26.99 19.06 40.61
CA SER A 278 27.73 19.27 39.38
C SER A 278 27.59 20.76 39.07
N ARG A 279 28.73 21.42 38.88
CA ARG A 279 28.70 22.62 38.05
C ARG A 279 28.17 22.17 36.71
N THR A 280 26.97 22.57 36.35
CA THR A 280 26.43 22.38 35.01
C THR A 280 27.37 23.11 34.05
N VAL A 281 28.24 22.37 33.38
CA VAL A 281 29.00 22.92 32.27
C VAL A 281 28.02 22.96 31.11
N ASP A 282 27.43 24.14 30.87
CA ASP A 282 26.63 24.34 29.66
C ASP A 282 27.55 24.26 28.45
N LEU A 283 27.47 23.13 27.74
CA LEU A 283 28.21 22.90 26.51
C LEU A 283 27.49 23.50 25.29
N GLY A 284 26.39 24.24 25.46
CA GLY A 284 25.65 24.84 24.35
C GLY A 284 25.08 23.78 23.39
N LEU A 285 24.50 22.71 23.96
CA LEU A 285 23.95 21.59 23.21
C LEU A 285 22.92 22.06 22.17
N ARG A 286 23.13 21.65 20.93
CA ARG A 286 22.25 21.88 19.79
C ARG A 286 22.11 20.60 18.99
N VAL A 287 20.90 20.36 18.50
CA VAL A 287 20.58 19.27 17.56
C VAL A 287 19.99 19.87 16.30
N ASP A 288 20.43 19.43 15.14
CA ASP A 288 19.87 19.81 13.84
C ASP A 288 19.57 18.56 13.01
N VAL A 289 18.31 18.40 12.62
CA VAL A 289 17.91 17.37 11.65
C VAL A 289 18.23 17.86 10.24
N LEU A 290 19.17 17.18 9.58
CA LEU A 290 19.66 17.52 8.24
C LEU A 290 19.04 16.68 7.13
N GLY A 291 18.45 15.53 7.49
CA GLY A 291 17.67 14.65 6.61
C GLY A 291 16.92 13.60 7.41
N GLY A 292 15.86 13.04 6.82
CA GLY A 292 14.97 12.10 7.51
C GLY A 292 14.08 12.80 8.55
N GLY A 293 13.72 14.07 8.33
CA GLY A 293 12.93 14.84 9.29
C GLY A 293 11.44 14.56 9.17
N GLN A 294 10.90 14.67 7.97
CA GLN A 294 9.49 14.42 7.64
C GLN A 294 9.37 13.50 6.42
N GLU A 295 10.39 12.70 6.20
CA GLU A 295 10.55 11.77 5.09
C GLU A 295 11.19 10.48 5.60
N ILE A 296 11.01 9.40 4.83
CA ILE A 296 11.70 8.13 5.07
C ILE A 296 13.02 8.16 4.28
N GLY A 297 14.09 7.84 4.99
CA GLY A 297 15.45 7.78 4.50
C GLY A 297 16.24 9.08 4.49
N ALA A 298 17.52 8.96 4.09
CA ALA A 298 18.54 9.99 4.26
C ALA A 298 18.67 10.55 5.68
N SER A 299 18.49 9.68 6.66
CA SER A 299 18.67 9.97 8.08
C SER A 299 20.04 10.61 8.32
N CYS A 300 20.02 11.81 8.90
CA CYS A 300 21.22 12.59 9.16
C CYS A 300 20.95 13.64 10.22
N VAL A 301 21.56 13.48 11.39
CA VAL A 301 21.36 14.36 12.55
C VAL A 301 22.70 14.90 13.01
N LEU A 302 22.82 16.22 13.12
CA LEU A 302 24.00 16.88 13.66
C LEU A 302 23.78 17.25 15.13
N VAL A 303 24.62 16.72 16.02
CA VAL A 303 24.67 17.08 17.43
C VAL A 303 25.92 17.92 17.67
N THR A 304 25.74 19.14 18.18
CA THR A 304 26.83 20.07 18.48
C THR A 304 26.84 20.42 19.96
N ALA A 305 27.98 20.26 20.64
CA ALA A 305 28.17 20.71 22.02
C ALA A 305 29.68 20.88 22.32
N GLY A 306 30.02 21.96 23.02
CA GLY A 306 31.38 22.29 23.47
C GLY A 306 32.39 22.34 22.32
N GLY A 307 31.95 22.85 21.16
CA GLY A 307 32.76 22.91 19.93
C GLY A 307 32.88 21.59 19.17
N VAL A 308 32.37 20.47 19.70
CA VAL A 308 32.35 19.17 19.02
C VAL A 308 31.14 19.07 18.11
N ARG A 309 31.33 18.57 16.90
CA ARG A 309 30.29 18.32 15.89
C ARG A 309 30.22 16.82 15.58
N LEU A 310 29.22 16.15 16.14
CA LEU A 310 28.96 14.72 15.97
C LEU A 310 27.81 14.51 15.00
N LEU A 311 28.05 13.74 13.94
CA LEU A 311 26.97 13.31 13.04
C LEU A 311 26.43 11.95 13.49
N VAL A 312 25.12 11.82 13.64
CA VAL A 312 24.45 10.53 13.80
C VAL A 312 23.75 10.21 12.49
N ASP A 313 24.20 9.14 11.84
CA ASP A 313 23.87 8.71 10.50
C ASP A 313 24.26 9.70 9.38
N ALA A 314 24.48 9.15 8.18
CA ALA A 314 24.58 9.88 6.93
C ALA A 314 24.01 8.98 5.82
N GLY A 315 22.67 8.99 5.74
CA GLY A 315 21.90 8.17 4.83
C GLY A 315 21.89 8.66 3.39
N SER A 316 21.66 7.74 2.46
CA SER A 316 21.33 8.07 1.07
C SER A 316 19.82 8.23 0.89
N ARG A 317 19.41 9.23 0.08
CA ARG A 317 18.02 9.38 -0.32
C ARG A 317 17.60 8.23 -1.25
N PRO A 318 16.46 7.55 -0.99
CA PRO A 318 15.89 6.59 -1.91
C PRO A 318 15.69 7.19 -3.31
N GLY A 319 15.98 6.42 -4.35
CA GLY A 319 15.82 6.85 -5.74
C GLY A 319 16.88 7.81 -6.29
N GLY A 320 17.79 8.32 -5.45
CA GLY A 320 18.92 9.15 -5.91
C GLY A 320 19.84 8.43 -6.90
N THR A 321 20.38 9.18 -7.87
CA THR A 321 21.23 8.64 -8.96
C THR A 321 22.61 9.28 -9.02
N ASP A 322 22.81 10.42 -8.38
CA ASP A 322 24.06 11.19 -8.35
C ASP A 322 24.34 11.67 -6.91
N ALA A 323 25.52 12.26 -6.71
CA ALA A 323 25.97 12.68 -5.38
C ALA A 323 25.00 13.65 -4.67
N GLY A 324 24.39 14.58 -5.42
CA GLY A 324 23.46 15.57 -4.88
C GLY A 324 22.08 14.98 -4.65
N SER A 325 21.57 14.17 -5.58
CA SER A 325 20.28 13.49 -5.43
C SER A 325 20.29 12.40 -4.36
N LEU A 326 21.45 11.85 -4.00
CA LEU A 326 21.63 10.90 -2.89
C LEU A 326 21.89 11.56 -1.53
N ALA A 327 22.44 12.78 -1.50
CA ALA A 327 22.82 13.44 -0.26
C ALA A 327 21.61 13.75 0.65
N PRO A 328 21.78 13.72 1.99
CA PRO A 328 20.82 14.31 2.90
C PRO A 328 20.55 15.79 2.54
N PRO A 329 19.28 16.26 2.56
CA PRO A 329 18.89 17.55 2.01
C PRO A 329 19.73 18.74 2.49
N ARG A 330 20.09 18.76 3.78
CA ARG A 330 20.82 19.87 4.42
C ARG A 330 22.25 19.51 4.81
N ILE A 331 22.84 18.49 4.18
CA ILE A 331 24.20 18.03 4.53
C ILE A 331 25.27 19.10 4.40
N ALA A 332 25.09 20.07 3.50
CA ALA A 332 25.99 21.19 3.31
C ALA A 332 26.21 22.01 4.60
N GLU A 333 25.22 22.06 5.50
CA GLU A 333 25.33 22.75 6.79
C GLU A 333 26.30 22.03 7.74
N ALA A 334 26.32 20.70 7.72
CA ALA A 334 27.31 19.91 8.45
C ALA A 334 28.71 20.07 7.86
N LEU A 335 28.80 20.10 6.53
CA LEU A 335 30.07 20.17 5.79
C LEU A 335 30.72 21.57 5.78
N ALA A 336 29.98 22.60 6.17
CA ALA A 336 30.49 23.96 6.31
C ALA A 336 31.62 24.09 7.34
N ASP A 337 31.79 23.09 8.21
CA ASP A 337 32.83 23.07 9.24
C ASP A 337 33.34 21.63 9.45
N ARG A 338 34.38 21.49 10.28
CA ARG A 338 34.93 20.17 10.61
C ARG A 338 33.91 19.31 11.37
N ILE A 339 33.82 18.04 10.98
CA ILE A 339 33.06 17.01 11.71
C ILE A 339 34.05 16.20 12.56
N ASP A 340 33.72 15.92 13.81
CA ASP A 340 34.61 15.22 14.72
C ASP A 340 34.48 13.69 14.64
N ALA A 341 33.27 13.21 14.44
CA ALA A 341 32.97 11.80 14.23
C ALA A 341 31.59 11.61 13.57
N VAL A 342 31.40 10.45 12.96
CA VAL A 342 30.09 9.93 12.54
C VAL A 342 29.76 8.72 13.40
N VAL A 343 28.52 8.60 13.86
CA VAL A 343 27.98 7.39 14.49
C VAL A 343 26.93 6.80 13.57
N VAL A 344 27.09 5.55 13.16
CA VAL A 344 26.12 4.84 12.33
C VAL A 344 25.26 3.94 13.22
N THR A 345 23.94 4.16 13.21
CA THR A 345 22.96 3.38 13.96
C THR A 345 22.90 1.94 13.45
N HIS A 346 22.78 1.77 12.13
CA HIS A 346 22.70 0.46 11.49
C HIS A 346 23.04 0.53 9.98
N ALA A 347 23.18 -0.64 9.36
CA ALA A 347 23.77 -0.77 8.03
C ALA A 347 22.82 -0.56 6.83
N HIS A 348 21.59 -0.08 7.04
CA HIS A 348 20.74 0.29 5.91
C HIS A 348 21.28 1.53 5.18
N ASN A 349 21.10 1.57 3.86
CA ASN A 349 21.67 2.62 3.01
C ASN A 349 21.09 4.00 3.31
N ASP A 350 19.87 4.07 3.78
CA ASP A 350 19.18 5.29 4.16
C ASP A 350 19.59 5.82 5.55
N HIS A 351 20.52 5.12 6.23
CA HIS A 351 21.22 5.57 7.44
C HIS A 351 22.74 5.69 7.23
N ALA A 352 23.34 4.83 6.40
CA ALA A 352 24.80 4.77 6.25
C ALA A 352 25.31 4.95 4.83
N GLY A 353 24.43 4.94 3.83
CA GLY A 353 24.80 4.83 2.42
C GLY A 353 25.55 6.03 1.86
N TRP A 354 25.48 7.19 2.51
CA TRP A 354 26.17 8.41 2.09
C TRP A 354 27.49 8.67 2.86
N VAL A 355 27.82 7.85 3.86
CA VAL A 355 29.08 7.96 4.62
C VAL A 355 30.34 7.92 3.72
N PRO A 356 30.45 7.06 2.68
CA PRO A 356 31.62 7.10 1.81
C PRO A 356 31.78 8.43 1.05
N ALA A 357 30.68 9.04 0.60
CA ALA A 357 30.70 10.35 -0.06
C ALA A 357 31.06 11.49 0.92
N LEU A 358 30.62 11.40 2.17
CA LEU A 358 31.04 12.30 3.25
C LEU A 358 32.57 12.23 3.44
N LEU A 359 33.14 11.03 3.55
CA LEU A 359 34.56 10.83 3.81
C LEU A 359 35.46 11.23 2.64
N ARG A 360 34.93 11.29 1.42
CA ARG A 360 35.65 11.92 0.31
C ARG A 360 35.88 13.41 0.53
N GLN A 361 34.96 14.09 1.23
CA GLN A 361 35.06 15.52 1.54
C GLN A 361 35.74 15.78 2.90
N GLN A 362 35.55 14.87 3.86
CA GLN A 362 36.10 14.95 5.21
C GLN A 362 36.91 13.68 5.55
N PRO A 363 38.08 13.46 4.93
CA PRO A 363 38.77 12.15 4.91
C PRO A 363 39.35 11.66 6.23
N HIS A 364 39.38 12.50 7.25
CA HIS A 364 39.96 12.19 8.55
C HIS A 364 38.91 11.72 9.57
N VAL A 365 37.62 11.85 9.27
CA VAL A 365 36.54 11.63 10.23
C VAL A 365 36.43 10.15 10.58
N PRO A 366 36.48 9.77 11.87
CA PRO A 366 36.23 8.40 12.31
C PRO A 366 34.73 8.08 12.23
N VAL A 367 34.42 6.80 11.95
CA VAL A 367 33.05 6.29 11.88
C VAL A 367 32.85 5.23 12.97
N LEU A 368 31.98 5.51 13.92
CA LEU A 368 31.64 4.65 15.03
C LEU A 368 30.42 3.80 14.66
N ALA A 369 30.49 2.49 14.88
CA ALA A 369 29.36 1.58 14.68
C ALA A 369 29.51 0.36 15.60
N THR A 370 28.46 -0.46 15.72
CA THR A 370 28.61 -1.80 16.31
C THR A 370 29.46 -2.69 15.40
N GLU A 371 30.02 -3.77 15.95
CA GLU A 371 30.81 -4.74 15.17
C GLU A 371 30.02 -5.33 14.00
N ALA A 372 28.78 -5.73 14.26
CA ALA A 372 27.93 -6.28 13.21
C ALA A 372 27.53 -5.26 12.16
N THR A 373 27.21 -4.02 12.56
CA THR A 373 26.97 -2.94 11.59
C THR A 373 28.21 -2.71 10.73
N ALA A 374 29.41 -2.63 11.32
CA ALA A 374 30.65 -2.45 10.58
C ALA A 374 30.92 -3.58 9.55
N ALA A 375 30.67 -4.84 9.93
CA ALA A 375 30.80 -5.97 9.02
C ALA A 375 29.80 -5.92 7.85
N LEU A 376 28.56 -5.52 8.12
CA LEU A 376 27.51 -5.40 7.11
C LEU A 376 27.77 -4.23 6.15
N LEU A 377 28.30 -3.11 6.63
CA LEU A 377 28.61 -1.93 5.82
C LEU A 377 29.59 -2.24 4.67
N ALA A 378 30.53 -3.17 4.86
CA ALA A 378 31.44 -3.58 3.79
C ALA A 378 30.68 -4.14 2.57
N THR A 379 29.77 -5.08 2.80
CA THR A 379 28.93 -5.66 1.75
C THR A 379 28.00 -4.61 1.14
N MET A 380 27.32 -3.82 1.98
CA MET A 380 26.33 -2.85 1.54
C MET A 380 26.92 -1.70 0.71
N TRP A 381 28.05 -1.12 1.16
CA TRP A 381 28.70 -0.03 0.45
C TRP A 381 29.34 -0.48 -0.87
N HIS A 382 29.93 -1.69 -0.93
CA HIS A 382 30.46 -2.21 -2.19
C HIS A 382 29.36 -2.49 -3.22
N ASP A 383 28.22 -3.06 -2.80
CA ASP A 383 27.09 -3.25 -3.71
C ASP A 383 26.55 -1.91 -4.22
N THR A 384 26.43 -0.92 -3.33
CA THR A 384 25.99 0.43 -3.71
C THR A 384 26.94 1.10 -4.69
N ALA A 385 28.26 1.05 -4.44
CA ALA A 385 29.27 1.57 -5.37
C ALA A 385 29.17 0.92 -6.76
N LYS A 386 28.92 -0.39 -6.81
CA LYS A 386 28.69 -1.14 -8.06
C LYS A 386 27.42 -0.67 -8.78
N VAL A 387 26.31 -0.48 -8.07
CA VAL A 387 25.05 0.02 -8.63
C VAL A 387 25.21 1.44 -9.17
N LEU A 388 25.84 2.34 -8.41
CA LEU A 388 26.11 3.72 -8.83
C LEU A 388 27.00 3.78 -10.07
N THR A 389 28.06 2.96 -10.10
CA THR A 389 28.96 2.87 -11.27
C THR A 389 28.21 2.43 -12.53
N ARG A 390 27.36 1.41 -12.42
CA ARG A 390 26.56 0.90 -13.55
C ARG A 390 25.57 1.95 -14.07
N ARG A 391 24.90 2.67 -13.17
CA ARG A 391 23.96 3.74 -13.53
C ARG A 391 24.66 4.92 -14.21
N GLY A 392 25.82 5.33 -13.71
CA GLY A 392 26.62 6.40 -14.32
C GLY A 392 27.12 6.02 -15.73
N ALA A 393 27.45 4.75 -15.96
CA ALA A 393 27.88 4.25 -17.27
C ALA A 393 26.72 4.10 -18.28
N ALA A 394 25.51 3.85 -17.81
CA ALA A 394 24.33 3.55 -18.64
C ALA A 394 23.57 4.81 -19.10
N GLY A 395 24.25 5.96 -19.22
CA GLY A 395 23.69 7.29 -19.48
C GLY A 395 22.28 7.31 -20.08
N VAL A 396 21.32 7.89 -19.36
CA VAL A 396 19.97 8.11 -19.88
C VAL A 396 20.11 8.88 -21.19
N GLU A 397 19.45 8.45 -22.28
CA GLU A 397 19.45 9.20 -23.54
C GLU A 397 19.12 10.67 -23.27
N GLY A 398 20.10 11.56 -23.42
CA GLY A 398 19.98 13.01 -23.17
C GLY A 398 20.46 13.53 -21.81
N ALA A 399 20.92 12.69 -20.86
CA ALA A 399 21.54 13.12 -19.62
C ALA A 399 23.07 12.97 -19.66
N SER A 400 23.79 14.02 -19.23
CA SER A 400 25.25 14.00 -19.10
C SER A 400 25.72 12.85 -18.19
N VAL A 401 26.79 12.16 -18.56
CA VAL A 401 27.46 11.14 -17.73
C VAL A 401 27.93 11.81 -16.44
N THR A 402 27.19 11.63 -15.34
CA THR A 402 27.58 12.12 -14.02
C THR A 402 28.50 11.12 -13.34
N ALA A 403 29.57 11.61 -12.71
CA ALA A 403 30.43 10.77 -11.89
C ALA A 403 29.62 10.17 -10.74
N PRO A 404 29.86 8.89 -10.37
CA PRO A 404 29.15 8.26 -9.26
C PRO A 404 29.43 9.01 -7.96
N ALA A 405 28.48 8.97 -7.01
CA ALA A 405 28.62 9.64 -5.72
C ALA A 405 29.89 9.21 -4.96
N TYR A 406 30.23 7.93 -5.06
CA TYR A 406 31.48 7.36 -4.56
C TYR A 406 31.82 6.08 -5.32
N THR A 407 33.09 5.68 -5.23
CA THR A 407 33.69 4.53 -5.91
C THR A 407 34.03 3.42 -4.93
N HIS A 408 34.50 2.27 -5.42
CA HIS A 408 34.99 1.18 -4.56
C HIS A 408 36.21 1.61 -3.73
N ASP A 409 36.99 2.58 -4.20
CA ASP A 409 38.18 3.09 -3.51
C ASP A 409 37.76 3.96 -2.33
N ASP A 410 36.74 4.79 -2.52
CA ASP A 410 36.10 5.56 -1.45
C ASP A 410 35.49 4.62 -0.39
N VAL A 411 34.91 3.49 -0.80
CA VAL A 411 34.42 2.46 0.14
C VAL A 411 35.59 1.88 0.96
N ARG A 412 36.72 1.52 0.33
CA ARG A 412 37.89 1.01 1.07
C ARG A 412 38.41 2.03 2.07
N HIS A 413 38.46 3.31 1.70
CA HIS A 413 38.79 4.39 2.63
C HIS A 413 37.77 4.50 3.76
N ALA A 414 36.48 4.45 3.47
CA ALA A 414 35.43 4.50 4.48
C ALA A 414 35.53 3.35 5.49
N LEU A 415 35.78 2.13 5.02
CA LEU A 415 35.99 0.96 5.87
C LEU A 415 37.24 1.12 6.76
N SER A 416 38.30 1.76 6.27
CA SER A 416 39.50 2.06 7.09
C SER A 416 39.25 3.06 8.22
N ARG A 417 38.13 3.80 8.17
CA ARG A 417 37.72 4.77 9.21
C ARG A 417 36.75 4.19 10.24
N LEU A 418 36.29 2.95 10.04
CA LEU A 418 35.39 2.29 10.99
C LEU A 418 36.10 1.97 12.31
N THR A 419 35.44 2.29 13.41
CA THR A 419 35.84 1.94 14.76
C THR A 419 34.65 1.32 15.47
N THR A 420 34.81 0.06 15.89
CA THR A 420 33.72 -0.71 16.50
C THR A 420 33.52 -0.34 17.97
N THR A 421 32.25 -0.26 18.38
CA THR A 421 31.84 0.03 19.76
C THR A 421 30.81 -1.00 20.21
N ALA A 422 31.07 -1.65 21.34
CA ALA A 422 30.12 -2.58 21.92
C ALA A 422 28.94 -1.84 22.55
N TYR A 423 27.80 -2.52 22.66
CA TYR A 423 26.66 -1.97 23.40
C TYR A 423 27.03 -1.66 24.86
N GLY A 424 26.52 -0.55 25.40
CA GLY A 424 26.81 -0.05 26.74
C GLY A 424 28.21 0.52 26.95
N GLN A 425 29.11 0.42 25.96
CA GLN A 425 30.44 1.01 26.05
C GLN A 425 30.40 2.50 25.71
N ARG A 426 30.84 3.35 26.64
CA ARG A 426 31.03 4.78 26.37
C ARG A 426 32.30 5.05 25.56
N ARG A 427 32.16 5.81 24.48
CA ARG A 427 33.26 6.29 23.64
C ARG A 427 33.30 7.81 23.64
N ARG A 428 34.47 8.36 23.94
CA ARG A 428 34.68 9.81 23.98
C ARG A 428 34.93 10.38 22.59
N VAL A 429 34.19 11.43 22.24
CA VAL A 429 34.40 12.26 21.05
C VAL A 429 34.53 13.71 21.52
N GLY A 430 35.76 14.18 21.67
CA GLY A 430 36.03 15.48 22.29
C GLY A 430 35.46 15.57 23.71
N VAL A 431 34.52 16.49 23.94
CA VAL A 431 33.80 16.66 25.21
C VAL A 431 32.51 15.84 25.33
N LEU A 432 32.14 15.08 24.29
CA LEU A 432 30.95 14.23 24.27
C LEU A 432 31.32 12.79 24.61
N ASP A 433 30.43 12.08 25.30
CA ASP A 433 30.48 10.62 25.40
C ASP A 433 29.30 10.00 24.63
N VAL A 434 29.59 9.00 23.80
CA VAL A 434 28.62 8.29 22.96
C VAL A 434 28.48 6.85 23.47
N GLU A 435 27.25 6.38 23.63
CA GLU A 435 26.93 5.02 24.05
C GLU A 435 25.91 4.41 23.09
N LEU A 436 26.14 3.16 22.67
CA LEU A 436 25.24 2.42 21.79
C LEU A 436 24.39 1.44 22.61
N PHE A 437 23.12 1.25 22.27
CA PHE A 437 22.26 0.22 22.89
C PHE A 437 21.43 -0.55 21.85
N PRO A 438 21.03 -1.80 22.10
CA PRO A 438 20.32 -2.62 21.12
C PRO A 438 18.99 -1.99 20.69
N ALA A 439 18.77 -1.85 19.37
CA ALA A 439 17.54 -1.27 18.81
C ALA A 439 16.52 -2.32 18.33
N GLY A 440 16.94 -3.58 18.15
CA GLY A 440 16.06 -4.69 17.75
C GLY A 440 15.53 -4.68 16.31
N HIS A 441 16.10 -3.83 15.45
CA HIS A 441 15.70 -3.70 14.04
C HIS A 441 16.38 -4.73 13.11
N ILE A 442 17.71 -4.71 13.05
CA ILE A 442 18.56 -5.68 12.33
C ILE A 442 19.80 -6.00 13.17
N VAL A 443 20.56 -7.04 12.78
CA VAL A 443 21.78 -7.43 13.52
C VAL A 443 22.73 -6.23 13.59
N GLY A 444 23.15 -5.86 14.81
CA GLY A 444 24.01 -4.71 15.06
C GLY A 444 23.29 -3.36 15.16
N ALA A 445 21.98 -3.29 14.90
CA ALA A 445 21.24 -2.03 14.99
C ALA A 445 21.30 -1.45 16.40
N ALA A 446 21.56 -0.14 16.48
CA ALA A 446 21.79 0.55 17.72
C ALA A 446 21.00 1.86 17.82
N GLY A 447 20.40 2.08 18.98
CA GLY A 447 20.11 3.43 19.45
C GLY A 447 21.38 4.06 20.02
N VAL A 448 21.43 5.38 20.01
CA VAL A 448 22.60 6.18 20.40
C VAL A 448 22.22 7.11 21.53
N VAL A 449 22.97 7.06 22.64
CA VAL A 449 22.92 8.08 23.70
C VAL A 449 24.13 8.99 23.56
N VAL A 450 23.89 10.28 23.42
CA VAL A 450 24.93 11.32 23.40
C VAL A 450 24.86 12.09 24.70
N HIS A 451 25.94 12.02 25.48
CA HIS A 451 26.13 12.76 26.72
C HIS A 451 26.92 14.04 26.44
N ALA A 452 26.32 15.19 26.75
CA ALA A 452 26.94 16.51 26.70
C ALA A 452 26.92 17.13 28.12
N GLY A 453 27.91 16.75 28.94
CA GLY A 453 27.88 17.06 30.38
C GLY A 453 26.70 16.35 31.05
N ASP A 454 25.84 17.12 31.70
CA ASP A 454 24.62 16.61 32.34
C ASP A 454 23.43 16.47 31.37
N ARG A 455 23.56 16.99 30.15
CA ARG A 455 22.52 16.92 29.12
C ARG A 455 22.67 15.66 28.28
N ARG A 456 21.53 15.11 27.83
CA ARG A 456 21.46 13.83 27.11
C ARG A 456 20.50 13.91 25.94
N VAL A 457 20.98 13.47 24.77
CA VAL A 457 20.17 13.26 23.57
C VAL A 457 20.17 11.77 23.25
N VAL A 458 18.99 11.23 22.95
CA VAL A 458 18.84 9.85 22.48
C VAL A 458 18.37 9.88 21.03
N VAL A 459 19.05 9.15 20.15
CA VAL A 459 18.61 8.87 18.78
C VAL A 459 18.24 7.40 18.72
N SER A 460 16.99 7.06 18.39
CA SER A 460 16.55 5.67 18.36
C SER A 460 17.20 4.84 17.25
N GLY A 461 17.55 5.49 16.13
CA GLY A 461 17.68 4.79 14.84
C GLY A 461 16.34 4.17 14.46
N ASP A 462 16.36 3.15 13.60
CA ASP A 462 15.22 2.27 13.43
C ASP A 462 15.14 1.29 14.60
N VAL A 463 13.94 1.12 15.16
CA VAL A 463 13.74 0.42 16.43
C VAL A 463 12.58 -0.55 16.34
N SER A 464 12.71 -1.72 16.95
CA SER A 464 11.62 -2.66 17.17
C SER A 464 11.59 -3.11 18.62
N ARG A 465 10.40 -3.19 19.20
CA ARG A 465 10.23 -3.71 20.56
C ARG A 465 10.04 -5.22 20.57
N SER A 466 9.26 -5.73 19.63
CA SER A 466 9.12 -7.16 19.41
C SER A 466 10.46 -7.76 18.97
N GLY A 467 10.86 -8.86 19.60
CA GLY A 467 11.98 -9.67 19.13
C GLY A 467 11.69 -10.32 17.77
N GLN A 468 12.76 -10.71 17.10
CA GLN A 468 12.82 -11.41 15.82
C GLN A 468 13.71 -12.64 15.99
N LEU A 469 13.64 -13.62 15.09
CA LEU A 469 14.53 -14.79 15.16
C LEU A 469 16.00 -14.39 14.88
N THR A 470 16.20 -13.33 14.10
CA THR A 470 17.52 -12.76 13.82
C THR A 470 18.05 -11.88 14.96
N VAL A 471 17.19 -11.15 15.70
CA VAL A 471 17.60 -10.18 16.71
C VAL A 471 16.60 -10.04 17.86
N GLY A 472 17.07 -9.71 19.06
CA GLY A 472 16.19 -9.39 20.18
C GLY A 472 15.45 -8.06 19.99
N GLY A 473 14.52 -7.72 20.87
CA GLY A 473 13.90 -6.40 20.91
C GLY A 473 14.83 -5.30 21.44
N VAL A 474 14.41 -4.05 21.33
CA VAL A 474 15.10 -2.90 21.95
C VAL A 474 15.33 -3.10 23.45
N VAL A 475 16.52 -2.73 23.92
CA VAL A 475 16.88 -2.76 25.34
C VAL A 475 17.31 -1.36 25.76
N VAL A 476 16.41 -0.61 26.41
CA VAL A 476 16.67 0.77 26.85
C VAL A 476 17.60 0.77 28.08
N PRO A 477 18.81 1.34 27.98
CA PRO A 477 19.74 1.41 29.10
C PRO A 477 19.37 2.53 30.08
N GLU A 478 19.87 2.45 31.31
CA GLU A 478 19.65 3.50 32.32
C GLU A 478 20.23 4.86 31.88
N SER A 479 21.32 4.85 31.12
CA SER A 479 21.95 6.04 30.54
C SER A 479 21.01 6.86 29.65
N ALA A 480 20.06 6.20 28.97
CA ALA A 480 19.07 6.83 28.09
C ALA A 480 17.88 7.44 28.85
N ARG A 481 17.58 6.99 30.08
CA ARG A 481 16.37 7.39 30.80
C ARG A 481 16.41 8.83 31.27
N GLY A 482 15.34 9.58 31.06
CA GLY A 482 15.24 10.99 31.42
C GLY A 482 16.15 11.90 30.57
N ALA A 483 16.36 11.54 29.30
CA ALA A 483 17.07 12.38 28.34
C ALA A 483 16.34 13.72 28.12
N ASP A 484 17.07 14.76 27.70
CA ASP A 484 16.45 16.04 27.36
C ASP A 484 15.67 15.93 26.05
N LEU A 485 16.21 15.18 25.08
CA LEU A 485 15.60 14.97 23.77
C LEU A 485 15.68 13.50 23.37
N LEU A 486 14.57 12.95 22.90
CA LEU A 486 14.52 11.69 22.15
C LEU A 486 14.16 11.97 20.70
N LEU A 487 15.04 11.66 19.76
CA LEU A 487 14.73 11.53 18.34
C LEU A 487 14.24 10.11 18.09
N LEU A 488 12.95 9.97 17.79
CA LEU A 488 12.27 8.68 17.63
C LEU A 488 11.84 8.48 16.17
N GLU A 489 12.18 7.34 15.59
CA GLU A 489 11.66 6.96 14.27
C GLU A 489 10.13 6.90 14.26
N SER A 490 9.54 7.06 13.08
CA SER A 490 8.08 7.17 12.93
C SER A 490 7.56 6.45 11.70
N THR A 491 8.26 5.40 11.24
CA THR A 491 7.96 4.66 10.01
C THR A 491 6.54 4.09 10.03
N TYR A 492 6.13 3.47 11.14
CA TYR A 492 4.78 2.93 11.34
C TYR A 492 3.92 3.74 12.31
N ALA A 493 4.29 4.99 12.58
CA ALA A 493 3.55 5.86 13.47
C ALA A 493 2.12 6.15 12.96
N GLY A 494 1.93 6.18 11.64
CA GLY A 494 0.64 6.38 10.97
C GLY A 494 -0.07 5.11 10.50
N ALA A 495 0.49 3.92 10.74
CA ALA A 495 0.01 2.68 10.14
C ALA A 495 -1.24 2.07 10.83
N GLY A 496 -1.78 2.75 11.86
CA GLY A 496 -2.88 2.23 12.67
C GLY A 496 -2.49 0.99 13.48
N ARG A 497 -3.48 0.18 13.84
CA ARG A 497 -3.24 -1.06 14.59
C ARG A 497 -2.73 -2.14 13.65
N LEU A 498 -1.49 -2.56 13.85
CA LEU A 498 -0.87 -3.64 13.07
C LEU A 498 -1.35 -5.01 13.56
N THR A 499 -1.33 -5.98 12.65
CA THR A 499 -1.54 -7.40 13.03
C THR A 499 -0.41 -7.84 13.96
N PRO A 500 -0.69 -8.52 15.08
CA PRO A 500 0.34 -9.08 15.94
C PRO A 500 1.30 -9.96 15.13
N ARG A 501 2.61 -9.87 15.45
CA ARG A 501 3.65 -10.54 14.67
C ARG A 501 3.41 -12.04 14.54
N ASP A 502 3.06 -12.72 15.63
CA ASP A 502 2.81 -14.17 15.64
C ASP A 502 1.67 -14.57 14.71
N ALA A 503 0.60 -13.77 14.65
CA ALA A 503 -0.51 -14.00 13.74
C ALA A 503 -0.11 -13.76 12.27
N ALA A 504 0.75 -12.77 12.02
CA ALA A 504 1.30 -12.52 10.69
C ALA A 504 2.24 -13.66 10.24
N ILE A 505 3.07 -14.18 11.14
CA ILE A 505 3.94 -15.35 10.91
C ILE A 505 3.07 -16.58 10.63
N ALA A 506 2.05 -16.85 11.44
CA ALA A 506 1.18 -18.01 11.26
C ALA A 506 0.48 -17.98 9.88
N ARG A 507 -0.01 -16.82 9.44
CA ARG A 507 -0.61 -16.66 8.11
C ARG A 507 0.43 -16.87 7.00
N PHE A 508 1.60 -16.25 7.13
CA PHE A 508 2.71 -16.41 6.19
C PHE A 508 3.11 -17.87 6.00
N VAL A 509 3.33 -18.59 7.11
CA VAL A 509 3.66 -20.01 7.10
C VAL A 509 2.55 -20.84 6.47
N ALA A 510 1.29 -20.57 6.81
CA ALA A 510 0.14 -21.30 6.28
C ALA A 510 0.04 -21.17 4.75
N ASP A 511 0.19 -19.95 4.22
CA ASP A 511 0.08 -19.70 2.79
C ASP A 511 1.27 -20.30 2.02
N VAL A 512 2.49 -20.23 2.58
CA VAL A 512 3.66 -20.91 2.01
C VAL A 512 3.46 -22.43 2.00
N ALA A 513 2.97 -23.01 3.09
CA ALA A 513 2.68 -24.43 3.19
C ALA A 513 1.62 -24.88 2.19
N ALA A 514 0.55 -24.09 2.01
CA ALA A 514 -0.51 -24.39 1.04
C ALA A 514 0.02 -24.45 -0.39
N VAL A 515 0.84 -23.47 -0.80
CA VAL A 515 1.44 -23.44 -2.14
C VAL A 515 2.42 -24.60 -2.34
N THR A 516 3.33 -24.83 -1.38
CA THR A 516 4.39 -25.83 -1.52
C THR A 516 3.87 -27.27 -1.43
N SER A 517 2.90 -27.55 -0.56
CA SER A 517 2.24 -28.87 -0.49
C SER A 517 1.43 -29.22 -1.74
N GLY A 518 0.95 -28.20 -2.48
CA GLY A 518 0.37 -28.35 -3.81
C GLY A 518 1.38 -28.62 -4.94
N GLY A 519 2.69 -28.71 -4.62
CA GLY A 519 3.77 -28.86 -5.59
C GLY A 519 4.22 -27.55 -6.23
N GLY A 520 3.70 -26.41 -5.76
CA GLY A 520 4.00 -25.07 -6.27
C GLY A 520 5.33 -24.49 -5.77
N ARG A 521 5.63 -23.28 -6.24
CA ARG A 521 6.82 -22.50 -5.86
C ARG A 521 6.41 -21.15 -5.29
N VAL A 522 7.12 -20.68 -4.28
CA VAL A 522 6.86 -19.38 -3.66
C VAL A 522 8.02 -18.43 -3.89
N LEU A 523 7.75 -17.21 -4.37
CA LEU A 523 8.69 -16.10 -4.36
C LEU A 523 8.45 -15.19 -3.17
N ILE A 524 9.50 -14.90 -2.42
CA ILE A 524 9.53 -13.88 -1.37
C ILE A 524 10.47 -12.76 -1.84
N PRO A 525 9.95 -11.67 -2.43
CA PRO A 525 10.78 -10.50 -2.67
C PRO A 525 11.14 -9.88 -1.32
N ALA A 526 12.43 -9.84 -1.02
CA ALA A 526 12.92 -9.31 0.26
C ALA A 526 14.07 -8.32 0.06
N PHE A 527 14.16 -7.35 0.97
CA PHE A 527 15.37 -6.54 1.09
C PHE A 527 16.53 -7.44 1.53
N ALA A 528 17.73 -7.13 1.02
CA ALA A 528 18.92 -7.93 1.27
C ALA A 528 19.27 -8.02 2.76
N LEU A 529 18.95 -6.96 3.50
CA LEU A 529 19.27 -6.79 4.91
C LEU A 529 18.02 -6.95 5.79
N GLY A 530 18.12 -7.80 6.81
CA GLY A 530 17.06 -8.09 7.79
C GLY A 530 16.01 -9.07 7.28
N ARG A 531 15.17 -8.64 6.33
CA ARG A 531 13.92 -9.36 6.01
C ARG A 531 14.14 -10.71 5.35
N ALA A 532 15.14 -10.83 4.48
CA ALA A 532 15.46 -12.10 3.84
C ALA A 532 15.92 -13.16 4.85
N GLN A 533 16.75 -12.76 5.82
CA GLN A 533 17.29 -13.65 6.84
C GLN A 533 16.20 -14.08 7.81
N GLU A 534 15.36 -13.15 8.25
CA GLU A 534 14.22 -13.46 9.12
C GLU A 534 13.24 -14.43 8.46
N ALA A 535 12.87 -14.20 7.19
CA ALA A 535 11.98 -15.10 6.47
C ALA A 535 12.59 -16.51 6.32
N ALA A 536 13.89 -16.60 6.07
CA ALA A 536 14.58 -17.90 5.97
C ALA A 536 14.54 -18.68 7.30
N LEU A 537 14.78 -18.01 8.44
CA LEU A 537 14.72 -18.65 9.76
C LEU A 537 13.30 -19.09 10.12
N VAL A 538 12.30 -18.23 9.88
CA VAL A 538 10.89 -18.57 10.10
C VAL A 538 10.48 -19.81 9.30
N LEU A 539 10.91 -19.90 8.03
CA LEU A 539 10.63 -21.07 7.20
C LEU A 539 11.39 -22.31 7.67
N ALA A 540 12.66 -22.17 8.09
CA ALA A 540 13.44 -23.28 8.61
C ALA A 540 12.85 -23.85 9.92
N GLU A 541 12.30 -22.98 10.78
CA GLU A 541 11.66 -23.38 12.04
C GLU A 541 10.30 -24.04 11.82
N HIS A 542 9.44 -23.44 10.98
CA HIS A 542 8.05 -23.89 10.84
C HIS A 542 7.80 -24.85 9.68
N LEU A 543 8.65 -24.85 8.65
CA LEU A 543 8.54 -25.68 7.45
C LEU A 543 9.89 -26.37 7.12
N PRO A 544 10.44 -27.18 8.05
CA PRO A 544 11.78 -27.74 7.95
C PRO A 544 11.98 -28.71 6.77
N ASP A 545 10.90 -29.17 6.13
CA ASP A 545 10.95 -30.06 4.96
C ASP A 545 10.91 -29.33 3.62
N VAL A 546 10.67 -28.02 3.62
CA VAL A 546 10.56 -27.20 2.42
C VAL A 546 11.94 -26.70 1.99
N ASP A 547 12.31 -26.92 0.73
CA ASP A 547 13.54 -26.37 0.17
C ASP A 547 13.43 -24.85 0.02
N VAL A 548 14.42 -24.11 0.54
CA VAL A 548 14.51 -22.66 0.47
C VAL A 548 15.80 -22.26 -0.22
N VAL A 549 15.72 -21.40 -1.23
CA VAL A 549 16.88 -20.82 -1.90
C VAL A 549 16.96 -19.32 -1.68
N ILE A 550 18.15 -18.82 -1.38
CA ILE A 550 18.39 -17.38 -1.18
C ILE A 550 19.23 -16.85 -2.36
N ASP A 551 18.68 -15.88 -3.09
CA ASP A 551 19.28 -15.31 -4.29
C ASP A 551 19.55 -13.79 -4.15
N GLY A 552 20.51 -13.30 -4.93
CA GLY A 552 20.94 -11.91 -4.93
C GLY A 552 21.78 -11.54 -3.71
N LEU A 553 21.76 -10.24 -3.35
CA LEU A 553 22.60 -9.71 -2.26
C LEU A 553 22.23 -10.32 -0.90
N ALA A 554 20.99 -10.79 -0.74
CA ALA A 554 20.52 -11.46 0.49
C ALA A 554 21.39 -12.67 0.88
N ARG A 555 21.96 -13.38 -0.10
CA ARG A 555 22.91 -14.48 0.14
C ARG A 555 24.13 -13.99 0.90
N ASP A 556 24.78 -12.95 0.38
CA ASP A 556 26.05 -12.47 0.92
C ASP A 556 25.84 -11.85 2.31
N VAL A 557 24.70 -11.19 2.51
CA VAL A 557 24.27 -10.69 3.82
C VAL A 557 23.96 -11.82 4.81
N ALA A 558 23.29 -12.89 4.38
CA ALA A 558 23.02 -14.05 5.24
C ALA A 558 24.32 -14.68 5.77
N THR A 559 25.35 -14.78 4.93
CA THR A 559 26.69 -15.25 5.35
C THR A 559 27.31 -14.36 6.42
N VAL A 560 27.08 -13.04 6.38
CA VAL A 560 27.54 -12.12 7.43
C VAL A 560 26.72 -12.28 8.70
N TYR A 561 25.40 -12.50 8.60
CA TYR A 561 24.53 -12.71 9.77
C TYR A 561 24.96 -13.93 10.60
N GLU A 562 25.36 -15.03 9.96
CA GLU A 562 25.82 -16.25 10.65
C GLU A 562 27.12 -16.07 11.48
N GLN A 563 27.82 -14.93 11.32
CA GLN A 563 29.00 -14.58 12.11
C GLN A 563 28.64 -14.00 13.49
N PHE A 564 27.38 -13.62 13.69
CA PHE A 564 26.91 -12.97 14.91
C PHE A 564 25.91 -13.84 15.68
N PRO A 565 25.84 -13.69 17.01
CA PRO A 565 24.85 -14.40 17.81
C PRO A 565 23.43 -13.88 17.51
N GLY A 566 22.48 -14.80 17.52
CA GLY A 566 21.05 -14.48 17.56
C GLY A 566 20.59 -13.97 18.93
N PRO A 567 19.29 -13.72 19.10
CA PRO A 567 18.70 -13.10 20.29
C PRO A 567 19.06 -13.81 21.61
N GLU A 568 19.13 -15.14 21.59
CA GLU A 568 19.42 -15.97 22.77
C GLU A 568 20.92 -16.26 22.96
N GLY A 569 21.79 -15.62 22.17
CA GLY A 569 23.24 -15.83 22.21
C GLY A 569 23.73 -17.01 21.37
N ALA A 570 22.82 -17.87 20.88
CA ALA A 570 23.16 -18.96 19.96
C ALA A 570 23.55 -18.43 18.58
N PRO A 571 24.52 -19.04 17.87
CA PRO A 571 24.86 -18.64 16.51
C PRO A 571 23.67 -18.74 15.56
N LEU A 572 23.47 -17.74 14.70
CA LEU A 572 22.48 -17.83 13.63
C LEU A 572 22.88 -18.95 12.64
N ARG A 573 21.88 -19.72 12.21
CA ARG A 573 22.01 -20.80 11.22
C ARG A 573 20.95 -20.62 10.15
N ILE A 574 21.23 -19.71 9.23
CA ILE A 574 20.35 -19.37 8.12
C ILE A 574 20.50 -20.42 7.03
N PHE A 575 21.73 -20.80 6.69
CA PHE A 575 22.00 -21.88 5.75
C PHE A 575 22.03 -23.23 6.48
N GLY A 576 21.50 -24.25 5.83
CA GLY A 576 21.35 -25.57 6.44
C GLY A 576 21.00 -26.65 5.42
N ALA A 577 20.42 -27.76 5.90
CA ALA A 577 20.10 -28.90 5.04
C ALA A 577 19.15 -28.55 3.88
N ARG A 578 18.21 -27.63 4.13
CA ARG A 578 17.14 -27.24 3.19
C ARG A 578 17.22 -25.79 2.73
N VAL A 579 17.96 -24.94 3.45
CA VAL A 579 18.18 -23.54 3.08
C VAL A 579 19.55 -23.37 2.47
N ARG A 580 19.62 -22.89 1.22
CA ARG A 580 20.89 -22.78 0.49
C ARG A 580 21.00 -21.52 -0.36
N ALA A 581 22.24 -21.10 -0.57
CA ALA A 581 22.58 -19.99 -1.44
C ALA A 581 22.45 -20.36 -2.92
N VAL A 582 21.89 -19.46 -3.72
CA VAL A 582 22.04 -19.50 -5.19
C VAL A 582 23.43 -18.95 -5.54
N PRO A 583 24.27 -19.68 -6.28
CA PRO A 583 25.59 -19.18 -6.69
C PRO A 583 25.49 -17.86 -7.47
N PRO A 584 26.49 -16.97 -7.41
CA PRO A 584 26.52 -15.77 -8.24
C PRO A 584 26.34 -16.10 -9.73
N GLY A 585 25.37 -15.45 -10.39
CA GLY A 585 25.00 -15.74 -11.79
C GLY A 585 24.20 -17.03 -12.00
N GLY A 586 23.88 -17.77 -10.93
CA GLY A 586 23.19 -19.05 -10.97
C GLY A 586 21.66 -18.98 -11.04
N THR A 587 21.05 -17.78 -11.03
CA THR A 587 19.59 -17.59 -10.98
C THR A 587 18.83 -18.41 -12.04
N ARG A 588 19.26 -18.36 -13.31
CA ARG A 588 18.61 -19.10 -14.40
C ARG A 588 18.75 -20.63 -14.28
N ALA A 589 19.91 -21.10 -13.82
CA ALA A 589 20.12 -22.51 -13.56
C ALA A 589 19.27 -23.00 -12.37
N GLU A 590 19.14 -22.17 -11.34
CA GLU A 590 18.31 -22.47 -10.18
C GLU A 590 16.83 -22.51 -10.51
N LEU A 591 16.36 -21.55 -11.30
CA LEU A 591 14.99 -21.50 -11.81
C LEU A 591 14.60 -22.81 -12.53
N ALA A 592 15.53 -23.39 -13.30
CA ALA A 592 15.31 -24.67 -13.99
C ALA A 592 15.36 -25.88 -13.04
N ARG A 593 16.05 -25.77 -11.91
CA ARG A 593 16.24 -26.85 -10.94
C ARG A 593 15.13 -26.92 -9.90
N LEU A 594 14.73 -25.79 -9.32
CA LEU A 594 13.76 -25.72 -8.23
C LEU A 594 12.37 -26.06 -8.77
N ARG A 595 11.87 -27.25 -8.41
CA ARG A 595 10.55 -27.74 -8.84
C ARG A 595 9.44 -27.32 -7.90
N THR A 596 9.68 -27.44 -6.60
CA THR A 596 8.82 -26.97 -5.52
C THR A 596 9.71 -26.37 -4.44
N GLY A 597 9.16 -25.46 -3.63
CA GLY A 597 9.87 -24.80 -2.55
C GLY A 597 9.78 -23.28 -2.61
N VAL A 598 10.67 -22.62 -1.88
CA VAL A 598 10.65 -21.17 -1.70
C VAL A 598 11.92 -20.56 -2.27
N VAL A 599 11.80 -19.42 -2.94
CA VAL A 599 12.90 -18.54 -3.29
C VAL A 599 12.74 -17.21 -2.58
N ILE A 600 13.76 -16.82 -1.82
CA ILE A 600 13.91 -15.49 -1.23
C ILE A 600 14.90 -14.72 -2.10
N ALA A 601 14.44 -13.64 -2.76
CA ALA A 601 15.27 -12.93 -3.73
C ALA A 601 15.18 -11.41 -3.57
N THR A 602 16.30 -10.73 -3.85
CA THR A 602 16.37 -9.26 -3.92
C THR A 602 15.97 -8.76 -5.33
N SER A 603 15.34 -7.60 -5.50
CA SER A 603 15.00 -6.61 -4.48
C SER A 603 13.59 -6.75 -3.89
N GLY A 604 13.42 -6.31 -2.64
CA GLY A 604 12.18 -6.44 -1.87
C GLY A 604 10.96 -5.74 -2.44
N MET A 605 11.16 -4.72 -3.29
CA MET A 605 10.07 -3.98 -3.94
C MET A 605 9.92 -4.30 -5.44
N LEU A 606 10.54 -5.39 -5.91
CA LEU A 606 10.55 -5.78 -7.32
C LEU A 606 11.06 -4.67 -8.25
N THR A 607 12.04 -3.89 -7.80
CA THR A 607 12.60 -2.77 -8.58
C THR A 607 13.74 -3.21 -9.49
N ALA A 608 14.49 -4.23 -9.07
CA ALA A 608 15.68 -4.72 -9.77
C ALA A 608 16.08 -6.11 -9.22
N GLY A 609 17.12 -6.70 -9.82
CA GLY A 609 17.78 -7.89 -9.30
C GLY A 609 17.05 -9.19 -9.66
N PRO A 610 17.50 -10.33 -9.09
CA PRO A 610 16.96 -11.64 -9.42
C PRO A 610 15.47 -11.82 -9.10
N ALA A 611 14.90 -11.07 -8.15
CA ALA A 611 13.47 -11.15 -7.83
C ALA A 611 12.58 -10.89 -9.05
N LEU A 612 13.01 -10.01 -9.97
CA LEU A 612 12.31 -9.79 -11.24
C LEU A 612 12.38 -11.00 -12.18
N THR A 613 13.55 -11.64 -12.28
CA THR A 613 13.72 -12.86 -13.09
C THR A 613 12.84 -14.00 -12.55
N TRP A 614 12.76 -14.17 -11.23
CA TRP A 614 11.84 -15.13 -10.61
C TRP A 614 10.37 -14.74 -10.83
N ALA A 615 10.01 -13.47 -10.61
CA ALA A 615 8.65 -12.99 -10.75
C ALA A 615 8.10 -13.18 -12.18
N ARG A 616 8.94 -13.00 -13.20
CA ARG A 616 8.56 -13.20 -14.61
C ARG A 616 8.00 -14.60 -14.89
N GLU A 617 8.52 -15.59 -14.18
CA GLU A 617 8.22 -17.01 -14.38
C GLU A 617 7.15 -17.49 -13.40
N LEU A 618 7.13 -16.97 -12.18
CA LEU A 618 6.20 -17.40 -11.14
C LEU A 618 4.86 -16.66 -11.21
N LEU A 619 4.80 -15.38 -11.60
CA LEU A 619 3.53 -14.63 -11.63
C LEU A 619 2.46 -15.26 -12.56
N PRO A 620 2.81 -15.79 -13.76
CA PRO A 620 1.83 -16.47 -14.63
C PRO A 620 1.43 -17.88 -14.17
N ASP A 621 2.12 -18.45 -13.19
CA ASP A 621 1.89 -19.82 -12.74
C ASP A 621 0.84 -19.85 -11.62
N ALA A 622 -0.35 -20.38 -11.93
CA ALA A 622 -1.45 -20.48 -10.97
C ALA A 622 -1.17 -21.41 -9.78
N SER A 623 -0.14 -22.27 -9.87
CA SER A 623 0.32 -23.09 -8.75
C SER A 623 1.32 -22.36 -7.86
N ALA A 624 1.83 -21.20 -8.27
CA ALA A 624 2.83 -20.45 -7.55
C ALA A 624 2.21 -19.41 -6.59
N GLY A 625 3.06 -18.87 -5.72
CA GLY A 625 2.72 -17.75 -4.85
C GLY A 625 3.82 -16.70 -4.80
N LEU A 626 3.45 -15.46 -4.49
CA LEU A 626 4.37 -14.36 -4.18
C LEU A 626 3.97 -13.74 -2.85
N MET A 627 4.87 -13.81 -1.87
CA MET A 627 4.63 -13.40 -0.49
C MET A 627 5.40 -12.13 -0.16
N VAL A 628 4.72 -11.00 -0.11
CA VAL A 628 5.29 -9.71 0.27
C VAL A 628 5.36 -9.61 1.79
N VAL A 629 6.57 -9.64 2.34
CA VAL A 629 6.84 -9.67 3.79
C VAL A 629 7.38 -8.35 4.35
N GLY A 630 7.65 -7.36 3.49
CA GLY A 630 8.22 -6.06 3.88
C GLY A 630 7.39 -4.89 3.38
N TYR A 631 7.79 -3.67 3.78
CA TYR A 631 7.21 -2.43 3.28
C TYR A 631 7.29 -2.35 1.74
N GLN A 632 6.26 -1.79 1.14
CA GLN A 632 6.19 -1.49 -0.29
C GLN A 632 5.79 -0.02 -0.43
N ASP A 633 6.61 0.74 -1.15
CA ASP A 633 6.20 2.04 -1.64
C ASP A 633 5.08 1.87 -2.67
N GLU A 634 4.04 2.70 -2.61
CA GLU A 634 2.85 2.59 -3.47
C GLU A 634 3.20 2.71 -4.96
N ASP A 635 4.21 3.52 -5.28
CA ASP A 635 4.68 3.73 -6.66
C ASP A 635 5.67 2.65 -7.11
N SER A 636 6.14 1.79 -6.20
CA SER A 636 7.03 0.69 -6.56
C SER A 636 6.32 -0.42 -7.36
N PRO A 637 7.04 -1.22 -8.16
CA PRO A 637 6.44 -2.36 -8.84
C PRO A 637 5.74 -3.35 -7.89
N GLY A 638 6.32 -3.61 -6.71
CA GLY A 638 5.66 -4.44 -5.70
C GLY A 638 4.39 -3.82 -5.12
N GLY A 639 4.37 -2.51 -4.88
CA GLY A 639 3.16 -1.77 -4.47
C GLY A 639 2.04 -1.86 -5.50
N ARG A 640 2.36 -1.62 -6.78
CA ARG A 640 1.40 -1.74 -7.89
C ARG A 640 0.89 -3.17 -8.08
N LEU A 641 1.75 -4.18 -7.86
CA LEU A 641 1.35 -5.59 -7.93
C LEU A 641 0.33 -5.94 -6.83
N LEU A 642 0.56 -5.47 -5.60
CA LEU A 642 -0.40 -5.63 -4.51
C LEU A 642 -1.74 -4.95 -4.83
N ALA A 643 -1.71 -3.71 -5.33
CA ALA A 643 -2.92 -2.99 -5.70
C ALA A 643 -3.70 -3.71 -6.82
N LEU A 644 -2.99 -4.29 -7.79
CA LEU A 644 -3.60 -5.11 -8.84
C LEU A 644 -4.25 -6.38 -8.27
N ALA A 645 -3.56 -7.08 -7.35
CA ALA A 645 -4.11 -8.26 -6.69
C ALA A 645 -5.37 -7.94 -5.90
N ASP A 646 -5.36 -6.83 -5.14
CA ASP A 646 -6.52 -6.34 -4.38
C ASP A 646 -7.70 -5.96 -5.30
N ALA A 647 -7.42 -5.52 -6.53
CA ALA A 647 -8.42 -5.22 -7.55
C ALA A 647 -8.96 -6.46 -8.29
N GLY A 648 -8.54 -7.67 -7.92
CA GLY A 648 -8.99 -8.94 -8.52
C GLY A 648 -8.04 -9.52 -9.58
N GLY A 649 -6.82 -9.02 -9.68
CA GLY A 649 -5.78 -9.53 -10.59
C GLY A 649 -5.84 -8.93 -12.00
N GLY A 650 -4.99 -9.46 -12.90
CA GLY A 650 -4.94 -9.04 -14.29
C GLY A 650 -3.54 -9.06 -14.89
N ARG A 651 -3.32 -8.23 -15.92
CA ARG A 651 -2.02 -8.09 -16.58
C ARG A 651 -1.16 -7.08 -15.83
N PHE A 652 0.06 -7.45 -15.52
CA PHE A 652 1.03 -6.63 -14.81
C PHE A 652 2.23 -6.32 -15.68
N GLU A 653 2.68 -5.07 -15.69
CA GLU A 653 3.92 -4.67 -16.35
C GLU A 653 5.10 -4.83 -15.40
N LEU A 654 5.88 -5.88 -15.64
CA LEU A 654 7.07 -6.21 -14.89
C LEU A 654 8.28 -5.46 -15.47
N PRO A 655 9.06 -4.72 -14.64
CA PRO A 655 10.27 -4.07 -15.10
C PRO A 655 11.32 -5.06 -15.63
N GLY A 656 12.21 -4.56 -16.49
CA GLY A 656 13.40 -5.30 -16.92
C GLY A 656 14.48 -5.40 -15.83
N SER A 657 15.36 -6.40 -15.94
CA SER A 657 16.46 -6.62 -14.99
C SER A 657 17.68 -7.22 -15.70
N GLY A 658 18.80 -6.53 -15.68
CA GLY A 658 20.00 -6.99 -16.40
C GLY A 658 19.71 -7.11 -17.91
N ASP A 659 19.84 -8.32 -18.45
CA ASP A 659 19.55 -8.61 -19.86
C ASP A 659 18.06 -8.79 -20.16
N ASP A 660 17.22 -8.93 -19.12
CA ASP A 660 15.78 -9.12 -19.29
C ASP A 660 15.09 -7.78 -19.62
N GLN A 661 14.43 -7.72 -20.77
CA GLN A 661 13.58 -6.58 -21.14
C GLN A 661 12.31 -6.52 -20.29
N PRO A 662 11.68 -5.34 -20.11
CA PRO A 662 10.35 -5.24 -19.51
C PRO A 662 9.34 -6.18 -20.20
N ALA A 663 8.39 -6.72 -19.44
CA ALA A 663 7.36 -7.59 -19.99
C ALA A 663 6.02 -7.45 -19.28
N THR A 664 4.95 -7.62 -20.05
CA THR A 664 3.61 -7.77 -19.52
C THR A 664 3.31 -9.23 -19.25
N VAL A 665 3.04 -9.57 -18.00
CA VAL A 665 2.68 -10.93 -17.55
C VAL A 665 1.24 -10.97 -17.06
N GLU A 666 0.58 -12.12 -17.19
CA GLU A 666 -0.69 -12.37 -16.51
C GLU A 666 -0.38 -12.78 -15.06
N VAL A 667 -1.07 -12.18 -14.08
CA VAL A 667 -0.90 -12.53 -12.66
C VAL A 667 -1.94 -13.58 -12.30
N ALA A 668 -1.50 -14.85 -12.30
CA ALA A 668 -2.30 -16.00 -11.89
C ALA A 668 -1.83 -16.57 -10.54
N ALA A 669 -0.59 -16.29 -10.13
CA ALA A 669 -0.06 -16.71 -8.83
C ALA A 669 -0.83 -16.07 -7.66
N HIS A 670 -0.86 -16.78 -6.53
CA HIS A 670 -1.39 -16.24 -5.28
C HIS A 670 -0.49 -15.10 -4.78
N ILE A 671 -1.05 -13.92 -4.53
CA ILE A 671 -0.31 -12.78 -3.98
C ILE A 671 -0.72 -12.56 -2.52
N GLY A 672 0.23 -12.68 -1.60
CA GLY A 672 0.03 -12.48 -0.17
C GLY A 672 0.81 -11.28 0.36
N ARG A 673 0.24 -10.55 1.32
CA ARG A 673 0.93 -9.48 2.07
C ARG A 673 0.98 -9.84 3.55
N TYR A 674 2.14 -9.70 4.18
CA TYR A 674 2.37 -10.04 5.59
C TYR A 674 3.07 -8.89 6.30
N GLY A 675 2.48 -8.45 7.42
CA GLY A 675 2.99 -7.36 8.25
C GLY A 675 4.18 -7.78 9.10
N LEU A 676 5.23 -8.29 8.47
CA LEU A 676 6.47 -8.68 9.15
C LEU A 676 7.47 -7.54 9.07
N GLY A 677 7.10 -6.29 9.35
CA GLY A 677 8.09 -5.21 9.40
C GLY A 677 9.08 -5.39 10.56
N ALA A 678 10.25 -4.77 10.46
CA ALA A 678 11.25 -4.69 11.55
C ALA A 678 11.22 -3.33 12.27
N HIS A 679 10.16 -2.54 12.07
CA HIS A 679 9.96 -1.26 12.75
C HIS A 679 8.88 -1.42 13.81
N ALA A 680 9.01 -0.66 14.88
CA ALA A 680 8.04 -0.61 15.96
C ALA A 680 6.71 -0.04 15.45
N SER A 681 5.62 -0.72 15.79
CA SER A 681 4.27 -0.18 15.67
C SER A 681 4.10 1.09 16.50
N ALA A 682 3.07 1.88 16.23
CA ALA A 682 2.75 3.05 17.04
C ALA A 682 2.60 2.73 18.55
N ASP A 683 2.07 1.55 18.90
CA ASP A 683 1.89 1.12 20.30
C ASP A 683 3.25 0.82 20.97
N GLU A 684 4.15 0.17 20.23
CA GLU A 684 5.51 -0.10 20.68
C GLU A 684 6.32 1.19 20.81
N LEU A 685 6.19 2.13 19.86
CA LEU A 685 6.83 3.44 19.89
C LEU A 685 6.38 4.28 21.11
N VAL A 686 5.09 4.25 21.47
CA VAL A 686 4.60 4.88 22.72
C VAL A 686 5.31 4.27 23.93
N THR A 687 5.47 2.95 23.94
CA THR A 687 6.11 2.26 25.06
C THR A 687 7.60 2.57 25.15
N ILE A 688 8.30 2.64 24.01
CA ILE A 688 9.71 3.03 23.93
C ILE A 688 9.89 4.48 24.42
N ALA A 689 9.03 5.40 23.97
CA ALA A 689 9.05 6.79 24.43
C ALA A 689 8.84 6.90 25.95
N ALA A 690 7.91 6.12 26.50
CA ALA A 690 7.65 6.07 27.93
C ALA A 690 8.81 5.43 28.75
N ASP A 691 9.42 4.37 28.23
CA ASP A 691 10.57 3.71 28.86
C ASP A 691 11.79 4.67 28.92
N ILE A 692 12.03 5.44 27.86
CA ILE A 692 13.08 6.46 27.83
C ILE A 692 12.69 7.66 28.70
N GLY A 693 11.41 8.09 28.69
CA GLY A 693 10.91 9.18 29.52
C GLY A 693 11.63 10.51 29.26
N ALA A 694 11.92 10.81 27.99
CA ALA A 694 12.60 12.06 27.62
C ALA A 694 11.74 13.29 27.89
N ALA A 695 12.37 14.43 28.16
CA ALA A 695 11.65 15.69 28.37
C ALA A 695 10.87 16.11 27.11
N GLU A 696 11.51 16.00 25.94
CA GLU A 696 10.86 16.24 24.63
C GLU A 696 11.13 15.08 23.65
N VAL A 697 10.13 14.77 22.81
CA VAL A 697 10.25 13.80 21.71
C VAL A 697 10.19 14.52 20.37
N MET A 698 11.20 14.31 19.53
CA MET A 698 11.23 14.73 18.14
C MET A 698 10.97 13.51 17.26
N LEU A 699 9.92 13.57 16.44
CA LEU A 699 9.65 12.51 15.47
C LEU A 699 10.50 12.73 14.22
N VAL A 700 11.19 11.69 13.80
CA VAL A 700 12.04 11.62 12.60
C VAL A 700 11.72 10.34 11.83
N HIS A 701 12.28 10.17 10.64
CA HIS A 701 12.18 8.96 9.83
C HIS A 701 10.73 8.46 9.66
N GLY A 702 9.91 9.25 8.97
CA GLY A 702 8.50 8.94 8.78
C GLY A 702 7.74 10.06 8.09
N GLU A 703 6.52 9.75 7.65
CA GLU A 703 5.74 10.68 6.84
C GLU A 703 5.03 11.78 7.67
N PRO A 704 4.81 12.98 7.10
CA PRO A 704 4.30 14.13 7.86
C PRO A 704 2.93 13.86 8.50
N ARG A 705 2.04 13.15 7.79
CA ARG A 705 0.68 12.82 8.29
C ARG A 705 0.76 11.84 9.46
N GLY A 706 1.53 10.77 9.33
CA GLY A 706 1.74 9.79 10.40
C GLY A 706 2.39 10.42 11.64
N GLN A 707 3.40 11.26 11.43
CA GLN A 707 4.05 12.02 12.51
C GLN A 707 3.07 12.95 13.24
N ALA A 708 2.22 13.68 12.51
CA ALA A 708 1.26 14.59 13.13
C ALA A 708 0.25 13.84 14.03
N ALA A 709 -0.31 12.73 13.54
CA ALA A 709 -1.22 11.89 14.29
C ALA A 709 -0.55 11.29 15.54
N PHE A 710 0.67 10.78 15.38
CA PHE A 710 1.42 10.18 16.48
C PHE A 710 1.87 11.21 17.53
N ALA A 711 2.29 12.41 17.11
CA ALA A 711 2.59 13.50 18.02
C ALA A 711 1.37 13.90 18.85
N ALA A 712 0.17 13.94 18.26
CA ALA A 712 -1.06 14.15 19.02
C ALA A 712 -1.31 13.04 20.05
N ARG A 713 -1.08 11.78 19.66
CA ARG A 713 -1.20 10.61 20.56
C ARG A 713 -0.23 10.68 21.76
N LEU A 714 1.01 11.13 21.54
CA LEU A 714 2.01 11.35 22.59
C LEU A 714 1.60 12.50 23.52
N ARG A 715 1.16 13.64 22.96
CA ARG A 715 0.70 14.80 23.76
C ARG A 715 -0.50 14.45 24.66
N LEU A 716 -1.45 13.64 24.18
CA LEU A 716 -2.57 13.15 24.99
C LEU A 716 -2.14 12.31 26.21
N ARG A 717 -0.92 11.74 26.16
CA ARG A 717 -0.29 11.00 27.25
C ARG A 717 0.61 11.86 28.14
N GLY A 718 0.68 13.17 27.88
CA GLY A 718 1.53 14.09 28.63
C GLY A 718 2.99 14.14 28.16
N GLN A 719 3.33 13.45 27.06
CA GLN A 719 4.66 13.51 26.47
C GLN A 719 4.77 14.77 25.61
N ALA A 720 5.71 15.66 25.94
CA ALA A 720 5.99 16.82 25.11
C ALA A 720 6.67 16.39 23.80
N THR A 721 6.33 17.08 22.71
CA THR A 721 6.85 16.77 21.37
C THR A 721 7.29 18.04 20.65
N VAL A 722 8.42 17.97 19.96
CA VAL A 722 8.96 19.06 19.12
C VAL A 722 8.96 18.66 17.65
N ARG A 723 8.97 19.65 16.75
CA ARG A 723 9.08 19.39 15.30
C ARG A 723 10.51 19.01 14.93
N ALA A 724 10.66 18.17 13.92
CA ALA A 724 11.96 17.90 13.30
C ALA A 724 12.59 19.20 12.79
N GLY A 725 13.85 19.45 13.17
CA GLY A 725 14.56 20.67 12.82
C GLY A 725 15.68 21.00 13.79
N ALA A 726 15.93 22.29 14.00
CA ALA A 726 16.88 22.78 14.99
C ALA A 726 16.26 22.75 16.39
N TRP A 727 17.01 22.25 17.37
CA TRP A 727 16.59 22.15 18.77
C TRP A 727 17.72 22.52 19.72
N ARG A 728 17.35 23.08 20.88
CA ARG A 728 18.24 23.36 22.02
C ARG A 728 17.49 23.03 23.31
N PRO A 729 18.20 22.60 24.38
CA PRO A 729 17.56 22.38 25.67
C PRO A 729 16.82 23.63 26.15
N PRO A 730 15.64 23.49 26.76
CA PRO A 730 14.99 24.62 27.42
C PRO A 730 15.91 25.18 28.51
N GLU A 731 15.97 26.52 28.60
CA GLU A 731 16.72 27.21 29.66
C GLU A 731 16.22 26.70 31.01
N SER A 732 17.13 26.25 31.87
CA SER A 732 16.77 25.87 33.23
C SER A 732 16.26 27.12 33.94
N VAL A 733 14.96 27.17 34.24
CA VAL A 733 14.44 28.17 35.19
C VAL A 733 15.16 27.89 36.50
N ALA A 734 16.12 28.75 36.86
CA ALA A 734 16.76 28.70 38.16
C ALA A 734 15.65 28.90 39.19
N SER A 735 15.22 27.81 39.82
CA SER A 735 14.32 27.89 40.98
C SER A 735 15.13 28.47 42.13
N CYS A 736 14.97 29.78 42.36
CA CYS A 736 15.50 30.51 43.50
C CYS A 736 15.03 29.95 44.84
#